data_AF-A0A7J9DHH6-F1
#
_entry.id   AF-A0A7J9DHH6-F1
#
_cell.length_a   1.000
_cell.length_b   1.000
_cell.length_c   1.000
_cell.angle_alpha   90.00
_cell.angle_beta   90.00
_cell.angle_gamma   90.00
#
_symmetry.space_group_name_H-M   'P 1'
#
loop_
_entity.id
_entity.type
_entity.pdbx_description
1 polymer ?
#
loop_
_entity_poly.entity_id
_entity_poly.type
_entity_poly.pdbx_seq_one_letter_code
_entity_poly.pdbx_strand_id
1 'polypeptide(L)'
;MSYSALIFNGKFVYGFSEVHEQALISCDAIHHERRILLKQEIGRMVLFFTDQPSLLAPNIQMVFSALALAQCEVIWFFQHVGIASSKSKVARMVPVDIDPNDPTIGFLLDGMDHLCCLVRKYIAVLKDFTSFNAAIRGYALSYLSSCAGRIRFLLGTPGMVALDLDATLKTLFQQIINHLENIPKPQGENISAITCDLSGFRKDWLSILMIVTSARSSINIRHLEKATVSTGKEGLLSEGNAAYNWSRCVDELESQLSKHGSLRKLYFYHQHLTAVFRNTMFGPEGRPQHCCAWLGVASSFPECASPIVPEEVTKIGRDAVLYVESLIESIMGGLEGLINILDSEGGFGALEMQLLPEQAAFYLNNASRVSIPSAKSPKGAVAYPLPGHESYPENNNSIKMLEAAMQRLTNLCSVLNDMEPICVLNHVFVLREVSIDMFQVGYLYPANLLGKFVFNILDDVSTEVKYFQQAIRYSCFLIIIFSLYVQYMRECILGNFRRRLLSVLKTDNDLQRPSILESLIRRHMNIIHLAEQHISMDLTQGIREVLLLETFSGPVSSLHLFDRPAEQHTGSATEVVCNWYIENIVKDMSGAGILFTPMHKCFKSTRPVGGYFAESVTDLGELQAFVRIFGSYGVGRLDTMMKEHTAALLNCIDTSLRSNRELLEAVAGSMHSGDRIEREACLKQIVDLDTIIGFCIEAGQALAFDKLLAEAAGAVLEEGAPLIYSLLAGVVKHIPEEIPEKREIRRMRGVANGVALAGDHDSEWVRSILEEVGGANDGSWSLLPYLFATFMTSNIWNTTGFNVDTGGFNNNIHCLARCINAVIAGSEYVRLAREHHQRQLLSNGHVGNADSLDPDMRVSAEASIKSAMQLFIKFSAGIVLDSLHESNR
;
A
#
# COMPACT_ATOMS: atom_id res chain seq x y z
N MET A 1 21.44 -32.92 -40.56
CA MET A 1 22.66 -33.71 -40.83
C MET A 1 22.30 -35.18 -40.90
N SER A 2 22.84 -35.88 -41.90
CA SER A 2 22.35 -37.14 -42.45
C SER A 2 22.78 -38.37 -41.63
N TYR A 3 21.85 -39.01 -40.89
CA TYR A 3 22.05 -40.31 -40.22
C TYR A 3 21.91 -41.51 -41.18
N SER A 4 22.28 -41.35 -42.46
CA SER A 4 22.27 -42.45 -43.45
C SER A 4 23.67 -43.04 -43.70
N ALA A 5 24.69 -42.63 -42.94
CA ALA A 5 26.09 -42.95 -43.24
C ALA A 5 26.56 -44.34 -42.78
N LEU A 6 25.72 -45.14 -42.11
CA LEU A 6 26.05 -46.53 -41.76
C LEU A 6 25.25 -47.47 -42.67
N ILE A 7 25.97 -48.19 -43.55
CA ILE A 7 25.46 -49.13 -44.58
C ILE A 7 24.81 -50.41 -43.97
N PHE A 8 24.52 -50.41 -42.66
CA PHE A 8 23.72 -51.45 -42.03
C PHE A 8 22.66 -50.82 -41.15
N ASN A 9 21.38 -51.04 -41.52
CA ASN A 9 20.18 -51.09 -40.67
C ASN A 9 18.99 -50.17 -41.04
N GLY A 10 18.31 -50.46 -42.16
CA GLY A 10 16.98 -49.89 -42.44
C GLY A 10 15.93 -50.15 -41.34
N LYS A 11 16.04 -51.26 -40.59
CA LYS A 11 15.18 -51.56 -39.43
C LYS A 11 15.36 -50.59 -38.26
N PHE A 12 16.58 -50.14 -38.02
CA PHE A 12 16.85 -49.19 -36.94
C PHE A 12 16.37 -47.79 -37.32
N VAL A 13 16.55 -47.37 -38.58
CA VAL A 13 16.02 -46.09 -39.07
C VAL A 13 14.49 -46.05 -38.95
N TYR A 14 13.80 -47.14 -39.30
CA TYR A 14 12.36 -47.26 -39.12
C TYR A 14 11.96 -47.23 -37.63
N GLY A 15 12.64 -48.00 -36.77
CA GLY A 15 12.39 -47.99 -35.33
C GLY A 15 12.62 -46.63 -34.67
N PHE A 16 13.65 -45.87 -35.08
CA PHE A 16 13.86 -44.50 -34.59
C PHE A 16 12.76 -43.55 -35.05
N SER A 17 12.27 -43.70 -36.28
CA SER A 17 11.16 -42.88 -36.78
C SER A 17 9.86 -43.16 -36.03
N GLU A 18 9.57 -44.43 -35.73
CA GLU A 18 8.38 -44.86 -34.99
C GLU A 18 8.43 -44.37 -33.53
N VAL A 19 9.57 -44.55 -32.84
CA VAL A 19 9.75 -44.05 -31.47
C VAL A 19 9.70 -42.53 -31.42
N HIS A 20 10.26 -41.83 -32.41
CA HIS A 20 10.19 -40.38 -32.49
C HIS A 20 8.75 -39.89 -32.65
N GLU A 21 7.97 -40.51 -33.55
CA GLU A 21 6.56 -40.13 -33.72
C GLU A 21 5.72 -40.43 -32.49
N GLN A 22 5.91 -41.59 -31.86
CA GLN A 22 5.23 -41.94 -30.61
C GLN A 22 5.60 -41.00 -29.46
N ALA A 23 6.86 -40.58 -29.37
CA ALA A 23 7.33 -39.64 -28.36
C ALA A 23 6.68 -38.25 -28.54
N LEU A 24 6.57 -37.75 -29.78
CA LEU A 24 5.90 -36.48 -30.06
C LEU A 24 4.41 -36.48 -29.66
N ILE A 25 3.75 -37.64 -29.70
CA ILE A 25 2.31 -37.77 -29.39
C ILE A 25 2.07 -38.00 -27.90
N SER A 26 2.88 -38.83 -27.23
CA SER A 26 2.55 -39.36 -25.90
C SER A 26 3.40 -38.81 -24.75
N CYS A 27 4.58 -38.23 -25.01
CA CYS A 27 5.48 -37.83 -23.94
C CYS A 27 4.86 -36.74 -23.04
N ASP A 28 4.25 -35.71 -23.63
CA ASP A 28 3.69 -34.61 -22.82
C ASP A 28 2.63 -35.11 -21.83
N ALA A 29 1.67 -35.91 -22.29
CA ALA A 29 0.64 -36.51 -21.43
C ALA A 29 1.25 -37.36 -20.29
N ILE A 30 2.23 -38.20 -20.61
CA ILE A 30 2.90 -39.07 -19.61
C ILE A 30 3.63 -38.22 -18.56
N HIS A 31 4.37 -37.20 -19.00
CA HIS A 31 5.11 -36.32 -18.10
C HIS A 31 4.17 -35.43 -17.27
N HIS A 32 3.07 -34.96 -17.85
CA HIS A 32 2.04 -34.22 -17.12
C HIS A 32 1.36 -35.08 -16.03
N GLU A 33 0.99 -36.32 -16.32
CA GLU A 33 0.46 -37.26 -15.31
C GLU A 33 1.45 -37.50 -14.16
N ARG A 34 2.76 -37.64 -14.47
CA ARG A 34 3.80 -37.76 -13.44
C ARG A 34 3.89 -36.52 -12.57
N ARG A 35 3.82 -35.31 -13.16
CA ARG A 35 3.81 -34.05 -12.40
C ARG A 35 2.60 -33.96 -11.48
N ILE A 36 1.42 -34.38 -11.93
CA ILE A 36 0.21 -34.44 -11.09
C ILE A 36 0.40 -35.40 -9.91
N LEU A 37 0.92 -36.61 -10.16
CA LEU A 37 1.19 -37.58 -9.10
C LEU A 37 2.20 -37.03 -8.08
N LEU A 38 3.32 -36.50 -8.56
CA LEU A 38 4.37 -35.94 -7.70
C LEU A 38 3.86 -34.75 -6.89
N LYS A 39 3.04 -33.88 -7.47
CA LYS A 39 2.39 -32.77 -6.76
C LYS A 39 1.57 -33.29 -5.58
N GLN A 40 0.79 -34.35 -5.74
CA GLN A 40 -0.02 -34.93 -4.67
C GLN A 40 0.85 -35.58 -3.59
N GLU A 41 1.83 -36.39 -3.98
CA GLU A 41 2.68 -37.14 -3.04
C GLU A 41 3.64 -36.22 -2.27
N ILE A 42 4.28 -35.26 -2.93
CA ILE A 42 5.14 -34.27 -2.27
C ILE A 42 4.32 -33.39 -1.33
N GLY A 43 3.14 -32.94 -1.75
CA GLY A 43 2.25 -32.17 -0.89
C GLY A 43 1.85 -32.93 0.38
N ARG A 44 1.53 -34.22 0.27
CA ARG A 44 1.27 -35.10 1.42
C ARG A 44 2.50 -35.27 2.30
N MET A 45 3.69 -35.48 1.71
CA MET A 45 4.94 -35.60 2.46
C MET A 45 5.26 -34.35 3.26
N VAL A 46 5.11 -33.16 2.67
CA VAL A 46 5.34 -31.88 3.37
C VAL A 46 4.44 -31.77 4.59
N LEU A 47 3.13 -32.02 4.43
CA LEU A 47 2.19 -31.99 5.55
C LEU A 47 2.54 -33.04 6.62
N PHE A 48 2.79 -34.28 6.19
CA PHE A 48 3.09 -35.40 7.08
C PHE A 48 4.37 -35.20 7.91
N PHE A 49 5.46 -34.74 7.29
CA PHE A 49 6.72 -34.50 7.99
C PHE A 49 6.75 -33.20 8.77
N THR A 50 5.87 -32.24 8.44
CA THR A 50 5.66 -31.05 9.27
C THR A 50 4.93 -31.40 10.57
N ASP A 51 3.91 -32.27 10.50
CA ASP A 51 3.15 -32.73 11.67
C ASP A 51 3.93 -33.74 12.54
N GLN A 52 4.66 -34.69 11.91
CA GLN A 52 5.46 -35.70 12.60
C GLN A 52 6.93 -35.73 12.15
N PRO A 53 7.76 -34.81 12.65
CA PRO A 53 9.16 -34.68 12.23
C PRO A 53 10.04 -35.89 12.51
N SER A 54 9.73 -36.66 13.56
CA SER A 54 10.48 -37.87 13.95
C SER A 54 10.48 -38.95 12.87
N LEU A 55 9.50 -38.93 11.97
CA LEU A 55 9.39 -39.89 10.87
C LEU A 55 10.25 -39.51 9.66
N LEU A 56 10.87 -38.33 9.66
CA LEU A 56 11.74 -37.90 8.56
C LEU A 56 13.02 -38.76 8.47
N ALA A 57 13.62 -39.08 9.61
CA ALA A 57 14.86 -39.87 9.67
C ALA A 57 14.76 -41.27 9.05
N PRO A 58 13.77 -42.12 9.41
CA PRO A 58 13.63 -43.43 8.78
C PRO A 58 13.23 -43.35 7.29
N ASN A 59 12.58 -42.26 6.87
CA ASN A 59 12.07 -42.08 5.51
C ASN A 59 12.92 -41.17 4.62
N ILE A 60 14.14 -40.81 5.03
CA ILE A 60 14.96 -39.83 4.30
C ILE A 60 15.29 -40.24 2.86
N GLN A 61 15.46 -41.55 2.61
CA GLN A 61 15.69 -42.07 1.26
C GLN A 61 14.47 -41.88 0.35
N MET A 62 13.26 -41.95 0.91
CA MET A 62 12.01 -41.66 0.21
C MET A 62 11.94 -40.18 -0.18
N VAL A 63 12.34 -39.28 0.73
CA VAL A 63 12.43 -37.84 0.46
C VAL A 63 13.42 -37.55 -0.66
N PHE A 64 14.63 -38.13 -0.63
CA PHE A 64 15.59 -37.97 -1.74
C PHE A 64 15.07 -38.52 -3.07
N SER A 65 14.34 -39.63 -3.05
CA SER A 65 13.74 -40.21 -4.25
C SER A 65 12.65 -39.28 -4.82
N ALA A 66 11.78 -38.74 -3.96
CA ALA A 66 10.74 -37.79 -4.36
C ALA A 66 11.35 -36.49 -4.94
N LEU A 67 12.36 -35.93 -4.28
CA LEU A 67 13.10 -34.75 -4.77
C LEU A 67 13.77 -35.04 -6.12
N ALA A 68 14.42 -36.19 -6.28
CA ALA A 68 15.07 -36.56 -7.54
C ALA A 68 14.07 -36.71 -8.70
N LEU A 69 12.92 -37.35 -8.46
CA LEU A 69 11.87 -37.49 -9.46
C LEU A 69 11.26 -36.13 -9.86
N ALA A 70 10.98 -35.27 -8.87
CA ALA A 70 10.49 -33.92 -9.13
C ALA A 70 11.51 -33.06 -9.87
N GLN A 71 12.78 -33.12 -9.48
CA GLN A 71 13.88 -32.45 -10.18
C GLN A 71 13.95 -32.89 -11.66
N CYS A 72 13.84 -34.19 -11.93
CA CYS A 72 13.82 -34.72 -13.29
C CYS A 72 12.65 -34.17 -14.11
N GLU A 73 11.43 -34.16 -13.57
CA GLU A 73 10.23 -33.68 -14.27
C GLU A 73 10.25 -32.16 -14.49
N VAL A 74 10.72 -31.38 -13.51
CA VAL A 74 10.89 -29.92 -13.65
C VAL A 74 11.92 -29.59 -14.73
N ILE A 75 13.08 -30.25 -14.72
CA ILE A 75 14.10 -30.04 -15.75
C ILE A 75 13.59 -30.49 -17.12
N TRP A 76 12.88 -31.62 -17.21
CA TRP A 76 12.32 -32.11 -18.46
C TRP A 76 11.33 -31.11 -19.05
N PHE A 77 10.45 -30.51 -18.22
CA PHE A 77 9.50 -29.48 -18.65
C PHE A 77 10.22 -28.29 -19.29
N PHE A 78 11.19 -27.68 -18.59
CA PHE A 78 11.92 -26.52 -19.13
C PHE A 78 12.83 -26.85 -20.31
N GLN A 79 13.24 -28.11 -20.47
CA GLN A 79 13.97 -28.58 -21.64
C GLN A 79 13.12 -28.67 -22.90
N HIS A 80 11.81 -28.79 -22.79
CA HIS A 80 10.92 -29.04 -23.94
C HIS A 80 9.91 -27.90 -24.19
N VAL A 81 9.63 -27.07 -23.18
CA VAL A 81 8.73 -25.92 -23.33
C VAL A 81 9.26 -24.95 -24.39
N GLY A 82 8.42 -24.56 -25.34
CA GLY A 82 8.80 -23.64 -26.42
C GLY A 82 9.68 -24.24 -27.53
N ILE A 83 9.98 -25.54 -27.52
CA ILE A 83 10.71 -26.20 -28.61
C ILE A 83 9.74 -26.68 -29.69
N ALA A 84 9.82 -26.09 -30.88
CA ALA A 84 9.06 -26.57 -32.05
C ALA A 84 9.74 -27.78 -32.72
N SER A 85 9.01 -28.88 -32.90
CA SER A 85 9.46 -30.04 -33.69
C SER A 85 9.17 -29.85 -35.19
N SER A 86 10.17 -30.06 -36.06
CA SER A 86 9.95 -30.10 -37.51
C SER A 86 9.52 -31.50 -37.95
N LYS A 87 8.25 -31.69 -38.34
CA LYS A 87 7.89 -32.86 -39.16
C LYS A 87 8.46 -32.68 -40.57
N SER A 88 9.46 -33.49 -40.92
CA SER A 88 9.93 -33.64 -42.30
C SER A 88 9.02 -34.64 -43.03
N LYS A 89 8.01 -34.12 -43.75
CA LYS A 89 7.66 -34.49 -45.15
C LYS A 89 6.37 -33.90 -45.71
N VAL A 90 5.54 -33.22 -44.93
CA VAL A 90 4.39 -32.45 -45.44
C VAL A 90 4.26 -31.19 -44.59
N ALA A 91 4.07 -30.04 -45.25
CA ALA A 91 4.13 -28.69 -44.69
C ALA A 91 3.02 -28.36 -43.65
N ARG A 92 2.95 -29.09 -42.55
CA ARG A 92 2.29 -28.69 -41.31
C ARG A 92 3.24 -28.97 -40.15
N MET A 93 3.85 -27.92 -39.60
CA MET A 93 4.44 -27.95 -38.26
C MET A 93 3.33 -28.36 -37.30
N VAL A 94 3.46 -29.51 -36.65
CA VAL A 94 2.62 -29.87 -35.51
C VAL A 94 3.56 -29.80 -34.30
N PRO A 95 3.49 -28.72 -33.51
CA PRO A 95 4.29 -28.61 -32.29
C PRO A 95 3.91 -29.74 -31.31
N VAL A 96 4.86 -30.15 -30.47
CA VAL A 96 4.49 -30.79 -29.20
C VAL A 96 3.95 -29.65 -28.36
N ASP A 97 2.63 -29.58 -28.24
CA ASP A 97 1.94 -28.47 -27.59
C ASP A 97 2.00 -28.65 -26.08
N ILE A 98 3.20 -28.44 -25.50
CA ILE A 98 3.37 -28.42 -24.05
C ILE A 98 2.73 -27.13 -23.56
N ASP A 99 1.68 -27.26 -22.74
CA ASP A 99 0.99 -26.10 -22.19
C ASP A 99 1.95 -25.31 -21.27
N PRO A 100 2.35 -24.09 -21.67
CA PRO A 100 3.18 -23.25 -20.81
C PRO A 100 2.43 -22.79 -19.55
N ASN A 101 1.11 -22.98 -19.48
CA ASN A 101 0.26 -22.63 -18.35
C ASN A 101 0.12 -23.75 -17.31
N ASP A 102 0.88 -24.85 -17.43
CA ASP A 102 0.80 -25.97 -16.48
C ASP A 102 0.98 -25.48 -15.02
N PRO A 103 -0.08 -25.48 -14.19
CA PRO A 103 -0.02 -24.94 -12.84
C PRO A 103 0.78 -25.86 -11.90
N THR A 104 1.09 -27.10 -12.30
CA THR A 104 1.79 -28.07 -11.44
C THR A 104 3.23 -27.67 -11.14
N ILE A 105 3.89 -26.91 -12.02
CA ILE A 105 5.30 -26.52 -11.85
C ILE A 105 5.50 -25.69 -10.58
N GLY A 106 4.66 -24.68 -10.35
CA GLY A 106 4.75 -23.86 -9.13
C GLY A 106 4.60 -24.70 -7.86
N PHE A 107 3.66 -25.65 -7.84
CA PHE A 107 3.47 -26.57 -6.72
C PHE A 107 4.68 -27.49 -6.49
N LEU A 108 5.29 -28.02 -7.56
CA LEU A 108 6.45 -28.88 -7.45
C LEU A 108 7.65 -28.12 -6.91
N LEU A 109 7.90 -26.90 -7.42
CA LEU A 109 8.96 -26.04 -6.92
C LEU A 109 8.78 -25.75 -5.42
N ASP A 110 7.57 -25.36 -5.03
CA ASP A 110 7.24 -25.03 -3.64
C ASP A 110 7.32 -26.24 -2.71
N GLY A 111 6.80 -27.40 -3.13
CA GLY A 111 6.91 -28.63 -2.35
C GLY A 111 8.36 -29.13 -2.22
N MET A 112 9.16 -29.01 -3.29
CA MET A 112 10.60 -29.32 -3.24
C MET A 112 11.35 -28.40 -2.29
N ASP A 113 11.06 -27.09 -2.33
CA ASP A 113 11.68 -26.12 -1.44
C ASP A 113 11.29 -26.38 0.02
N HIS A 114 10.01 -26.60 0.31
CA HIS A 114 9.53 -26.97 1.65
C HIS A 114 10.18 -28.26 2.17
N LEU A 115 10.31 -29.31 1.36
CA LEU A 115 11.01 -30.53 1.77
C LEU A 115 12.49 -30.26 2.04
N CYS A 116 13.16 -29.48 1.20
CA CYS A 116 14.55 -29.09 1.42
C CYS A 116 14.71 -28.26 2.69
N CYS A 117 13.82 -27.30 2.92
CA CYS A 117 13.76 -26.46 4.10
C CYS A 117 13.42 -27.27 5.34
N LEU A 118 12.54 -28.28 5.29
CA LEU A 118 12.31 -29.20 6.40
C LEU A 118 13.60 -29.96 6.72
N VAL A 119 14.24 -30.61 5.74
CA VAL A 119 15.51 -31.32 5.96
C VAL A 119 16.58 -30.37 6.52
N ARG A 120 16.72 -29.15 5.99
CA ARG A 120 17.64 -28.11 6.49
C ARG A 120 17.28 -27.58 7.87
N LYS A 121 16.01 -27.32 8.16
CA LYS A 121 15.51 -26.89 9.46
C LYS A 121 15.71 -28.00 10.49
N TYR A 122 15.57 -29.25 10.12
CA TYR A 122 15.92 -30.39 10.98
C TYR A 122 17.44 -30.68 11.03
N ILE A 123 18.23 -30.09 10.14
CA ILE A 123 19.70 -29.97 10.24
C ILE A 123 20.10 -28.80 11.17
N ALA A 124 19.36 -27.68 11.15
CA ALA A 124 19.74 -26.37 11.67
C ALA A 124 19.01 -25.91 12.95
N VAL A 125 17.85 -26.49 13.30
CA VAL A 125 17.17 -26.20 14.56
C VAL A 125 18.06 -26.67 15.69
N LEU A 126 18.67 -25.64 16.30
CA LEU A 126 19.39 -25.57 17.55
C LEU A 126 20.83 -26.08 17.54
N LYS A 127 21.74 -25.17 17.15
CA LYS A 127 23.13 -25.12 17.65
C LYS A 127 23.22 -25.16 19.19
N ASP A 128 22.11 -24.94 19.91
CA ASP A 128 22.03 -24.97 21.38
C ASP A 128 21.17 -26.11 21.98
N PHE A 129 20.66 -27.08 21.20
CA PHE A 129 20.00 -28.27 21.74
C PHE A 129 20.11 -29.47 20.78
N THR A 130 21.12 -30.27 21.08
CA THR A 130 21.59 -31.53 20.51
C THR A 130 20.54 -32.67 20.50
N SER A 131 19.66 -32.76 19.49
CA SER A 131 18.85 -34.01 19.34
C SER A 131 18.43 -34.43 17.92
N PHE A 132 18.18 -33.54 16.95
CA PHE A 132 17.54 -33.93 15.68
C PHE A 132 18.46 -34.13 14.46
N ASN A 133 19.55 -33.36 14.32
CA ASN A 133 20.63 -33.73 13.37
C ASN A 133 21.27 -35.07 13.80
N ALA A 134 21.32 -35.30 15.12
CA ALA A 134 21.59 -36.59 15.74
C ALA A 134 20.51 -37.65 15.46
N ALA A 135 19.29 -37.31 15.03
CA ALA A 135 18.25 -38.28 14.71
C ALA A 135 18.44 -38.89 13.31
N ILE A 136 18.64 -38.08 12.26
CA ILE A 136 18.94 -38.62 10.91
C ILE A 136 20.30 -39.33 10.94
N ARG A 137 21.33 -38.66 11.47
CA ARG A 137 22.66 -39.26 11.60
C ARG A 137 22.66 -40.45 12.54
N GLY A 138 21.98 -40.37 13.69
CA GLY A 138 21.90 -41.46 14.66
C GLY A 138 21.10 -42.66 14.15
N TYR A 139 20.03 -42.43 13.40
CA TYR A 139 19.32 -43.49 12.69
C TYR A 139 20.23 -44.15 11.65
N ALA A 140 20.94 -43.36 10.84
CA ALA A 140 21.90 -43.87 9.86
C ALA A 140 23.03 -44.67 10.53
N LEU A 141 23.62 -44.17 11.63
CA LEU A 141 24.65 -44.85 12.41
C LEU A 141 24.13 -46.15 13.03
N SER A 142 22.91 -46.16 13.56
CA SER A 142 22.24 -47.36 14.08
C SER A 142 22.04 -48.41 12.97
N TYR A 143 21.58 -47.97 11.79
CA TYR A 143 21.44 -48.84 10.62
C TYR A 143 22.78 -49.45 10.19
N LEU A 144 23.84 -48.64 10.09
CA LEU A 144 25.17 -49.08 9.71
C LEU A 144 25.78 -50.06 10.72
N SER A 145 25.60 -49.79 12.02
CA SER A 145 26.05 -50.69 13.10
C SER A 145 25.36 -52.06 13.00
N SER A 146 24.06 -52.08 12.71
CA SER A 146 23.32 -53.32 12.45
C SER A 146 23.79 -54.01 11.16
N CYS A 147 24.10 -53.24 10.11
CA CYS A 147 24.56 -53.74 8.82
C CYS A 147 25.92 -54.44 8.92
N ALA A 148 26.82 -53.96 9.79
CA ALA A 148 28.11 -54.62 10.07
C ALA A 148 27.95 -56.11 10.44
N GLY A 149 26.97 -56.41 11.30
CA GLY A 149 26.64 -57.78 11.70
C GLY A 149 26.06 -58.61 10.55
N ARG A 150 25.21 -58.00 9.71
CA ARG A 150 24.60 -58.66 8.54
C ARG A 150 25.65 -58.99 7.46
N ILE A 151 26.52 -58.04 7.13
CA ILE A 151 27.61 -58.25 6.16
C ILE A 151 28.56 -59.35 6.65
N ARG A 152 28.91 -59.36 7.94
CA ARG A 152 29.76 -60.44 8.51
C ARG A 152 29.09 -61.81 8.40
N PHE A 153 27.80 -61.89 8.69
CA PHE A 153 27.04 -63.12 8.53
C PHE A 153 27.05 -63.61 7.07
N LEU A 154 26.81 -62.71 6.11
CA LEU A 154 26.79 -63.04 4.68
C LEU A 154 28.15 -63.53 4.18
N LEU A 155 29.24 -62.90 4.61
CA LEU A 155 30.61 -63.33 4.29
C LEU A 155 30.98 -64.69 4.92
N GLY A 156 30.34 -65.06 6.03
CA GLY A 156 30.51 -66.36 6.70
C GLY A 156 29.63 -67.49 6.15
N THR A 157 28.80 -67.24 5.14
CA THR A 157 27.95 -68.27 4.56
C THR A 157 28.77 -69.35 3.85
N PRO A 158 28.33 -70.63 3.86
CA PRO A 158 29.06 -71.71 3.19
C PRO A 158 29.33 -71.44 1.70
N GLY A 159 28.39 -70.74 1.04
CA GLY A 159 28.54 -70.31 -0.36
C GLY A 159 29.65 -69.29 -0.56
N MET A 160 29.82 -68.32 0.34
CA MET A 160 30.91 -67.34 0.26
C MET A 160 32.27 -67.93 0.64
N VAL A 161 32.32 -68.81 1.64
CA VAL A 161 33.57 -69.47 2.06
C VAL A 161 34.07 -70.43 0.98
N ALA A 162 33.18 -71.00 0.18
CA ALA A 162 33.52 -71.87 -0.96
C ALA A 162 34.02 -71.09 -2.20
N LEU A 163 33.89 -69.77 -2.24
CA LEU A 163 34.42 -68.97 -3.34
C LEU A 163 35.92 -68.73 -3.16
N ASP A 164 36.68 -68.93 -4.23
CA ASP A 164 38.12 -68.67 -4.26
C ASP A 164 38.40 -67.16 -4.42
N LEU A 165 38.19 -66.42 -3.34
CA LEU A 165 38.44 -64.97 -3.28
C LEU A 165 39.95 -64.69 -3.25
N ASP A 166 40.41 -63.84 -4.17
CA ASP A 166 41.77 -63.29 -4.17
C ASP A 166 42.07 -62.55 -2.86
N ALA A 167 43.36 -62.50 -2.49
CA ALA A 167 43.83 -61.86 -1.27
C ALA A 167 43.42 -60.38 -1.18
N THR A 168 43.41 -59.68 -2.32
CA THR A 168 42.98 -58.27 -2.41
C THR A 168 41.52 -58.11 -1.99
N LEU A 169 40.64 -58.96 -2.53
CA LEU A 169 39.20 -58.89 -2.28
C LEU A 169 38.84 -59.33 -0.85
N LYS A 170 39.53 -60.33 -0.31
CA LYS A 170 39.43 -60.73 1.11
C LYS A 170 39.82 -59.58 2.05
N THR A 171 40.90 -58.87 1.73
CA THR A 171 41.38 -57.73 2.53
C THR A 171 40.37 -56.59 2.53
N LEU A 172 39.81 -56.25 1.36
CA LEU A 172 38.79 -55.19 1.24
C LEU A 172 37.51 -55.51 2.00
N PHE A 173 37.02 -56.76 1.96
CA PHE A 173 35.84 -57.15 2.76
C PHE A 173 36.10 -57.02 4.27
N GLN A 174 37.30 -57.37 4.71
CA GLN A 174 37.68 -57.24 6.12
C GLN A 174 37.86 -55.77 6.54
N GLN A 175 38.39 -54.92 5.66
CA GLN A 175 38.48 -53.47 5.87
C GLN A 175 37.10 -52.83 5.99
N ILE A 176 36.15 -53.20 5.14
CA ILE A 176 34.77 -52.68 5.21
C ILE A 176 34.09 -53.06 6.53
N ILE A 177 34.22 -54.31 6.96
CA ILE A 177 33.69 -54.74 8.26
C ILE A 177 34.33 -53.94 9.40
N ASN A 178 35.66 -53.76 9.36
CA ASN A 178 36.38 -52.97 10.36
C ASN A 178 35.93 -51.50 10.38
N HIS A 179 35.67 -50.90 9.21
CA HIS A 179 35.11 -49.56 9.14
C HIS A 179 33.73 -49.46 9.78
N LEU A 180 32.86 -50.46 9.56
CA LEU A 180 31.49 -50.46 10.11
C LEU A 180 31.42 -50.79 11.61
N GLU A 181 32.36 -51.58 12.13
CA GLU A 181 32.42 -51.95 13.56
C GLU A 181 32.99 -50.86 14.46
N ASN A 182 33.90 -50.07 13.91
CA ASN A 182 34.52 -48.93 14.61
C ASN A 182 33.66 -47.66 14.54
N ILE A 183 32.43 -47.74 14.01
CA ILE A 183 31.49 -46.63 13.99
C ILE A 183 31.12 -46.25 15.44
N PRO A 184 31.06 -44.95 15.78
CA PRO A 184 30.61 -44.49 17.08
C PRO A 184 29.23 -45.07 17.45
N LYS A 185 29.14 -45.76 18.59
CA LYS A 185 27.87 -46.32 19.06
C LYS A 185 26.99 -45.20 19.63
N PRO A 186 25.66 -45.22 19.40
CA PRO A 186 24.74 -44.16 19.81
C PRO A 186 24.42 -44.12 21.32
N GLN A 187 25.33 -44.54 22.21
CA GLN A 187 25.10 -44.57 23.66
C GLN A 187 25.89 -43.46 24.38
N GLY A 188 25.17 -42.48 24.95
CA GLY A 188 25.67 -41.51 25.93
C GLY A 188 25.82 -40.07 25.43
N GLU A 189 25.55 -39.11 26.32
CA GLU A 189 25.31 -37.66 26.17
C GLU A 189 26.34 -36.80 25.40
N ASN A 190 27.34 -37.37 24.71
CA ASN A 190 28.40 -36.65 23.99
C ASN A 190 28.35 -36.86 22.47
N ILE A 191 27.22 -36.56 21.83
CA ILE A 191 27.06 -36.64 20.36
C ILE A 191 27.57 -35.37 19.65
N SER A 192 27.93 -34.32 20.40
CA SER A 192 28.12 -32.96 19.88
C SER A 192 29.38 -32.71 19.02
N ALA A 193 30.32 -33.66 18.90
CA ALA A 193 31.59 -33.40 18.22
C ALA A 193 32.23 -34.60 17.48
N ILE A 194 31.47 -35.64 17.13
CA ILE A 194 32.06 -36.75 16.36
C ILE A 194 31.88 -36.49 14.86
N THR A 195 32.86 -35.83 14.25
CA THR A 195 33.04 -35.83 12.79
C THR A 195 33.38 -37.24 12.33
N CYS A 196 32.36 -38.06 12.08
CA CYS A 196 32.52 -39.42 11.55
C CYS A 196 32.67 -39.35 10.02
N ASP A 197 33.91 -39.32 9.53
CA ASP A 197 34.19 -39.44 8.10
C ASP A 197 34.10 -40.92 7.67
N LEU A 198 33.17 -41.24 6.77
CA LEU A 198 32.97 -42.58 6.22
C LEU A 198 33.46 -42.68 4.76
N SER A 199 34.24 -41.71 4.28
CA SER A 199 34.81 -41.71 2.93
C SER A 199 35.70 -42.92 2.65
N GLY A 200 36.43 -43.42 3.65
CA GLY A 200 37.24 -44.64 3.55
C GLY A 200 36.40 -45.88 3.23
N PHE A 201 35.34 -46.12 4.01
CA PHE A 201 34.37 -47.19 3.74
C PHE A 201 33.77 -47.09 2.33
N ARG A 202 33.37 -45.88 1.91
CA ARG A 202 32.80 -45.65 0.58
C ARG A 202 33.78 -45.99 -0.54
N LYS A 203 35.06 -45.61 -0.40
CA LYS A 203 36.12 -45.93 -1.36
C LYS A 203 36.34 -47.44 -1.45
N ASP A 204 36.47 -48.11 -0.32
CA ASP A 204 36.70 -49.56 -0.30
C ASP A 204 35.52 -50.34 -0.89
N TRP A 205 34.27 -49.93 -0.59
CA TRP A 205 33.09 -50.54 -1.21
C TRP A 205 33.06 -50.36 -2.72
N LEU A 206 33.37 -49.15 -3.21
CA LEU A 206 33.46 -48.89 -4.64
C LEU A 206 34.61 -49.69 -5.30
N SER A 207 35.74 -49.85 -4.63
CA SER A 207 36.84 -50.71 -5.11
C SER A 207 36.43 -52.17 -5.21
N ILE A 208 35.67 -52.69 -4.25
CA ILE A 208 35.08 -54.03 -4.34
C ILE A 208 34.19 -54.13 -5.57
N LEU A 209 33.26 -53.19 -5.75
CA LEU A 209 32.37 -53.14 -6.92
C LEU A 209 33.15 -53.10 -8.24
N MET A 210 34.22 -52.32 -8.32
CA MET A 210 35.09 -52.24 -9.51
C MET A 210 35.79 -53.56 -9.81
N ILE A 211 36.26 -54.29 -8.80
CA ILE A 211 36.90 -55.60 -8.98
C ILE A 211 35.87 -56.61 -9.48
N VAL A 212 34.71 -56.70 -8.84
CA VAL A 212 33.71 -57.74 -9.15
C VAL A 212 32.89 -57.46 -10.41
N THR A 213 32.96 -56.24 -10.96
CA THR A 213 32.42 -55.88 -12.27
C THR A 213 33.43 -56.06 -13.41
N SER A 214 34.72 -56.22 -13.10
CA SER A 214 35.76 -56.42 -14.12
C SER A 214 35.64 -57.79 -14.79
N ALA A 215 35.64 -57.81 -16.12
CA ALA A 215 35.68 -59.04 -16.90
C ALA A 215 36.93 -59.90 -16.67
N ARG A 216 37.98 -59.31 -16.05
CA ARG A 216 39.24 -59.99 -15.71
C ARG A 216 39.23 -60.60 -14.30
N SER A 217 38.20 -60.36 -13.51
CA SER A 217 38.08 -60.92 -12.17
C SER A 217 37.66 -62.38 -12.20
N SER A 218 38.25 -63.22 -11.34
CA SER A 218 37.83 -64.61 -11.13
C SER A 218 36.41 -64.70 -10.53
N ILE A 219 35.98 -63.65 -9.83
CA ILE A 219 34.68 -63.57 -9.16
C ILE A 219 33.94 -62.34 -9.67
N ASN A 220 32.73 -62.58 -10.19
CA ASN A 220 31.84 -61.53 -10.66
C ASN A 220 30.64 -61.34 -9.71
N ILE A 221 29.86 -60.28 -9.94
CA ILE A 221 28.61 -59.96 -9.22
C ILE A 221 27.69 -61.18 -9.06
N ARG A 222 27.49 -61.98 -10.12
CA ARG A 222 26.56 -63.14 -10.08
C ARG A 222 27.07 -64.24 -9.15
N HIS A 223 28.39 -64.44 -9.07
CA HIS A 223 28.99 -65.40 -8.15
C HIS A 223 28.75 -64.97 -6.69
N LEU A 224 28.92 -63.69 -6.38
CA LEU A 224 28.65 -63.13 -5.05
C LEU A 224 27.17 -63.20 -4.67
N GLU A 225 26.26 -62.85 -5.57
CA GLU A 225 24.83 -62.97 -5.33
C GLU A 225 24.42 -64.42 -5.12
N LYS A 226 24.81 -65.34 -6.01
CA LYS A 226 24.46 -66.76 -5.87
C LYS A 226 25.00 -67.37 -4.57
N ALA A 227 26.17 -66.94 -4.12
CA ALA A 227 26.77 -67.39 -2.87
C ALA A 227 26.05 -66.87 -1.62
N THR A 228 25.34 -65.75 -1.70
CA THR A 228 24.74 -65.05 -0.55
C THR A 228 23.21 -65.10 -0.50
N VAL A 229 22.54 -65.24 -1.65
CA VAL A 229 21.07 -65.27 -1.82
C VAL A 229 20.44 -66.59 -1.34
N SER A 230 21.21 -67.67 -1.17
CA SER A 230 20.74 -68.97 -0.66
C SER A 230 20.19 -68.94 0.79
N THR A 231 20.27 -67.78 1.45
CA THR A 231 19.82 -67.55 2.84
C THR A 231 18.38 -67.04 2.97
N GLY A 232 17.69 -66.75 1.86
CA GLY A 232 16.30 -66.22 1.87
C GLY A 232 16.18 -64.75 2.30
N LYS A 233 17.31 -64.04 2.47
CA LYS A 233 17.41 -62.60 2.76
C LYS A 233 18.13 -61.86 1.62
N GLU A 234 18.16 -60.54 1.73
CA GLU A 234 18.96 -59.65 0.87
C GLU A 234 20.45 -60.08 0.80
N GLY A 235 21.02 -60.07 -0.40
CA GLY A 235 22.39 -60.50 -0.67
C GLY A 235 23.46 -59.47 -0.26
N LEU A 236 24.72 -59.85 -0.33
CA LEU A 236 25.84 -58.99 0.11
C LEU A 236 25.90 -57.66 -0.66
N LEU A 237 25.55 -57.67 -1.95
CA LEU A 237 25.55 -56.46 -2.79
C LEU A 237 24.42 -55.49 -2.42
N SER A 238 23.22 -55.97 -2.12
CA SER A 238 22.11 -55.10 -1.72
C SER A 238 22.38 -54.48 -0.35
N GLU A 239 22.86 -55.27 0.61
CA GLU A 239 23.25 -54.78 1.95
C GLU A 239 24.42 -53.78 1.88
N GLY A 240 25.46 -54.08 1.09
CA GLY A 240 26.60 -53.16 0.94
C GLY A 240 26.22 -51.86 0.22
N ASN A 241 25.32 -51.91 -0.78
CA ASN A 241 24.80 -50.71 -1.43
C ASN A 241 23.89 -49.90 -0.50
N ALA A 242 23.08 -50.56 0.33
CA ALA A 242 22.28 -49.90 1.34
C ALA A 242 23.17 -49.21 2.39
N ALA A 243 24.22 -49.89 2.86
CA ALA A 243 25.22 -49.32 3.75
C ALA A 243 25.95 -48.13 3.11
N TYR A 244 26.30 -48.21 1.83
CA TYR A 244 26.86 -47.09 1.07
C TYR A 244 25.91 -45.87 1.11
N ASN A 245 24.63 -46.05 0.80
CA ASN A 245 23.65 -44.96 0.81
C ASN A 245 23.43 -44.36 2.21
N TRP A 246 23.32 -45.18 3.24
CA TRP A 246 23.18 -44.71 4.62
C TRP A 246 24.44 -44.04 5.16
N SER A 247 25.64 -44.45 4.72
CA SER A 247 26.89 -43.77 5.08
C SER A 247 26.89 -42.30 4.64
N ARG A 248 26.34 -42.00 3.46
CA ARG A 248 26.25 -40.63 2.93
C ARG A 248 25.26 -39.74 3.69
N CYS A 249 24.33 -40.33 4.44
CA CYS A 249 23.43 -39.58 5.31
C CYS A 249 24.10 -39.16 6.62
N VAL A 250 25.30 -39.67 6.92
CA VAL A 250 26.08 -39.33 8.12
C VAL A 250 26.92 -38.08 7.87
N ASP A 251 27.78 -38.10 6.85
CA ASP A 251 28.79 -37.06 6.58
C ASP A 251 28.53 -36.24 5.31
N GLU A 252 27.74 -36.74 4.36
CA GLU A 252 27.43 -36.09 3.07
C GLU A 252 25.96 -35.62 2.94
N LEU A 253 25.25 -35.40 4.05
CA LEU A 253 23.80 -35.13 4.02
C LEU A 253 23.44 -33.87 3.21
N GLU A 254 24.17 -32.76 3.42
CA GLU A 254 23.98 -31.52 2.64
C GLU A 254 24.30 -31.72 1.15
N SER A 255 25.32 -32.54 0.85
CA SER A 255 25.66 -32.91 -0.53
C SER A 255 24.57 -33.78 -1.16
N GLN A 256 23.94 -34.69 -0.42
CA GLN A 256 22.78 -35.46 -0.91
C GLN A 256 21.61 -34.53 -1.22
N LEU A 257 21.33 -33.62 -0.30
CA LEU A 257 20.23 -32.68 -0.47
C LEU A 257 20.48 -31.75 -1.66
N SER A 258 21.69 -31.21 -1.83
CA SER A 258 22.05 -30.41 -3.00
C SER A 258 22.04 -31.24 -4.29
N LYS A 259 22.41 -32.53 -4.25
CA LYS A 259 22.36 -33.40 -5.44
C LYS A 259 20.92 -33.61 -5.93
N HIS A 260 19.99 -33.91 -5.02
CA HIS A 260 18.62 -34.30 -5.36
C HIS A 260 17.63 -33.14 -5.40
N GLY A 261 17.85 -32.08 -4.61
CA GLY A 261 16.97 -30.92 -4.48
C GLY A 261 17.44 -29.65 -5.21
N SER A 262 18.72 -29.53 -5.59
CA SER A 262 19.21 -28.31 -6.26
C SER A 262 18.65 -28.18 -7.67
N LEU A 263 18.09 -27.02 -7.99
CA LEU A 263 17.56 -26.69 -9.32
C LEU A 263 18.53 -25.85 -10.14
N ARG A 264 19.84 -25.91 -9.83
CA ARG A 264 20.89 -25.10 -10.48
C ARG A 264 20.81 -25.09 -12.02
N LYS A 265 20.47 -26.23 -12.64
CA LYS A 265 20.36 -26.39 -14.11
C LYS A 265 19.31 -25.49 -14.75
N LEU A 266 18.33 -25.00 -13.97
CA LEU A 266 17.33 -24.05 -14.44
C LEU A 266 17.93 -22.68 -14.80
N TYR A 267 19.15 -22.37 -14.35
CA TYR A 267 19.88 -21.18 -14.77
C TYR A 267 19.93 -21.05 -16.30
N PHE A 268 20.16 -22.15 -17.04
CA PHE A 268 20.25 -22.12 -18.51
C PHE A 268 18.91 -21.86 -19.21
N TYR A 269 17.80 -21.88 -18.45
CA TYR A 269 16.44 -21.67 -18.93
C TYR A 269 15.77 -20.46 -18.29
N HIS A 270 16.50 -19.59 -17.58
CA HIS A 270 15.96 -18.49 -16.77
C HIS A 270 14.95 -17.60 -17.52
N GLN A 271 15.12 -17.38 -18.83
CA GLN A 271 14.14 -16.65 -19.65
C GLN A 271 12.77 -17.34 -19.72
N HIS A 272 12.75 -18.66 -19.88
CA HIS A 272 11.52 -19.45 -19.85
C HIS A 272 10.94 -19.55 -18.44
N LEU A 273 11.79 -19.55 -17.39
CA LEU A 273 11.30 -19.50 -16.01
C LEU A 273 10.47 -18.24 -15.76
N THR A 274 10.94 -17.06 -16.18
CA THR A 274 10.19 -15.81 -16.01
C THR A 274 8.84 -15.86 -16.75
N ALA A 275 8.79 -16.47 -17.92
CA ALA A 275 7.54 -16.62 -18.69
C ALA A 275 6.52 -17.54 -17.97
N VAL A 276 6.97 -18.71 -17.50
CA VAL A 276 6.09 -19.67 -16.80
C VAL A 276 5.69 -19.17 -15.41
N PHE A 277 6.58 -18.44 -14.73
CA PHE A 277 6.30 -17.78 -13.47
C PHE A 277 5.08 -16.84 -13.56
N ARG A 278 4.96 -16.08 -14.65
CA ARG A 278 3.79 -15.22 -14.88
C ARG A 278 2.47 -16.00 -14.85
N ASN A 279 2.46 -17.24 -15.31
CA ASN A 279 1.26 -18.09 -15.25
C ASN A 279 0.94 -18.53 -13.82
N THR A 280 1.96 -18.74 -12.97
CA THR A 280 1.76 -18.99 -11.53
C THR A 280 1.13 -17.79 -10.83
N MET A 281 1.56 -16.57 -11.18
CA MET A 281 1.04 -15.34 -10.57
C MET A 281 -0.32 -14.91 -11.12
N PHE A 282 -0.50 -14.92 -12.45
CA PHE A 282 -1.61 -14.27 -13.14
C PHE A 282 -2.56 -15.23 -13.85
N GLY A 283 -2.21 -16.52 -13.96
CA GLY A 283 -3.04 -17.51 -14.66
C GLY A 283 -4.34 -17.85 -13.92
N PRO A 284 -5.37 -18.37 -14.62
CA PRO A 284 -6.67 -18.69 -14.03
C PRO A 284 -6.60 -19.81 -12.98
N GLU A 285 -5.72 -20.79 -13.19
CA GLU A 285 -5.41 -21.85 -12.21
C GLU A 285 -4.11 -21.55 -11.42
N GLY A 286 -3.51 -20.40 -11.68
CA GLY A 286 -2.29 -19.94 -11.02
C GLY A 286 -2.55 -19.67 -9.54
N ARG A 287 -1.65 -20.16 -8.68
CA ARG A 287 -1.71 -19.89 -7.24
C ARG A 287 -0.50 -19.04 -6.83
N PRO A 288 -0.70 -17.74 -6.56
CA PRO A 288 0.38 -16.83 -6.14
C PRO A 288 1.12 -17.28 -4.89
N GLN A 289 0.50 -18.12 -4.05
CA GLN A 289 1.11 -18.69 -2.85
C GLN A 289 2.40 -19.51 -3.12
N HIS A 290 2.64 -19.95 -4.36
CA HIS A 290 3.86 -20.68 -4.71
C HIS A 290 4.96 -19.78 -5.27
N CYS A 291 4.77 -18.45 -5.28
CA CYS A 291 5.70 -17.50 -5.90
C CYS A 291 7.09 -17.47 -5.25
N CYS A 292 7.18 -17.67 -3.94
CA CYS A 292 8.45 -17.61 -3.20
C CYS A 292 9.44 -18.70 -3.65
N ALA A 293 8.92 -19.89 -3.99
CA ALA A 293 9.73 -21.00 -4.47
C ALA A 293 10.51 -20.63 -5.74
N TRP A 294 9.89 -19.85 -6.65
CA TRP A 294 10.53 -19.38 -7.88
C TRP A 294 11.72 -18.46 -7.61
N LEU A 295 11.59 -17.57 -6.63
CA LEU A 295 12.69 -16.72 -6.20
C LEU A 295 13.80 -17.56 -5.54
N GLY A 296 13.43 -18.55 -4.72
CA GLY A 296 14.35 -19.46 -4.03
C GLY A 296 15.25 -20.26 -5.00
N VAL A 297 14.77 -20.60 -6.20
CA VAL A 297 15.57 -21.29 -7.23
C VAL A 297 16.87 -20.54 -7.55
N ALA A 298 16.84 -19.20 -7.55
CA ALA A 298 17.98 -18.36 -7.93
C ALA A 298 19.21 -18.55 -7.02
N SER A 299 18.97 -18.91 -5.74
CA SER A 299 20.04 -19.20 -4.77
C SER A 299 20.96 -20.34 -5.23
N SER A 300 20.44 -21.27 -6.05
CA SER A 300 21.18 -22.43 -6.55
C SER A 300 21.93 -22.17 -7.87
N PHE A 301 21.67 -21.06 -8.57
CA PHE A 301 22.29 -20.78 -9.87
C PHE A 301 23.82 -20.69 -9.82
N PRO A 302 24.45 -20.02 -8.84
CA PRO A 302 25.91 -19.96 -8.76
C PRO A 302 26.59 -21.34 -8.64
N GLU A 303 25.87 -22.38 -8.19
CA GLU A 303 26.37 -23.77 -8.13
C GLU A 303 26.62 -24.39 -9.52
N CYS A 304 26.18 -23.74 -10.61
CA CYS A 304 26.48 -24.15 -11.99
C CYS A 304 27.87 -23.75 -12.46
N ALA A 305 28.51 -22.77 -11.82
CA ALA A 305 29.80 -22.28 -12.25
C ALA A 305 30.88 -23.36 -12.10
N SER A 306 31.74 -23.49 -13.11
CA SER A 306 32.87 -24.41 -13.02
C SER A 306 33.90 -23.88 -12.03
N PRO A 307 34.44 -24.72 -11.12
CA PRO A 307 35.54 -24.32 -10.24
C PRO A 307 36.83 -24.00 -11.02
N ILE A 308 36.90 -24.39 -12.30
CA ILE A 308 38.04 -24.12 -13.20
C ILE A 308 37.95 -22.71 -13.81
N VAL A 309 36.74 -22.14 -13.92
CA VAL A 309 36.49 -20.84 -14.57
C VAL A 309 35.82 -19.89 -13.56
N PRO A 310 36.59 -19.23 -12.68
CA PRO A 310 36.03 -18.41 -11.60
C PRO A 310 35.22 -17.19 -12.09
N GLU A 311 35.50 -16.72 -13.31
CA GLU A 311 34.76 -15.63 -13.95
C GLU A 311 33.27 -15.97 -14.15
N GLU A 312 32.94 -17.25 -14.38
CA GLU A 312 31.56 -17.71 -14.55
C GLU A 312 30.71 -17.44 -13.31
N VAL A 313 31.27 -17.60 -12.10
CA VAL A 313 30.56 -17.36 -10.84
C VAL A 313 30.01 -15.94 -10.78
N THR A 314 30.82 -14.95 -11.19
CA THR A 314 30.44 -13.53 -11.16
C THR A 314 29.39 -13.18 -12.23
N LYS A 315 29.41 -13.87 -13.37
CA LYS A 315 28.42 -13.68 -14.43
C LYS A 315 27.08 -14.29 -14.02
N ILE A 316 27.10 -15.56 -13.63
CA ILE A 316 25.91 -16.31 -13.19
C ILE A 316 25.27 -15.64 -11.97
N GLY A 317 26.09 -15.14 -11.04
CA GLY A 317 25.61 -14.38 -9.87
C GLY A 317 24.85 -13.10 -10.24
N ARG A 318 25.36 -12.32 -11.20
CA ARG A 318 24.68 -11.11 -11.69
C ARG A 318 23.36 -11.44 -12.38
N ASP A 319 23.35 -12.46 -13.23
CA ASP A 319 22.13 -12.91 -13.91
C ASP A 319 21.07 -13.40 -12.90
N ALA A 320 21.50 -14.09 -11.83
CA ALA A 320 20.63 -14.55 -10.76
C ALA A 320 20.01 -13.39 -9.96
N VAL A 321 20.77 -12.33 -9.69
CA VAL A 321 20.28 -11.09 -9.05
C VAL A 321 19.22 -10.42 -9.92
N LEU A 322 19.50 -10.20 -11.20
CA LEU A 322 18.55 -9.61 -12.15
C LEU A 322 17.26 -10.44 -12.29
N TYR A 323 17.39 -11.76 -12.27
CA TYR A 323 16.25 -12.67 -12.27
C TYR A 323 15.36 -12.46 -11.04
N VAL A 324 15.95 -12.40 -9.83
CA VAL A 324 15.21 -12.17 -8.59
C VAL A 324 14.52 -10.80 -8.61
N GLU A 325 15.22 -9.73 -8.99
CA GLU A 325 14.65 -8.38 -9.08
C GLU A 325 13.43 -8.34 -10.01
N SER A 326 13.54 -8.92 -11.21
CA SER A 326 12.44 -9.00 -12.18
C SER A 326 11.22 -9.77 -11.67
N LEU A 327 11.45 -10.85 -10.91
CA LEU A 327 10.36 -11.60 -10.30
C LEU A 327 9.72 -10.84 -9.15
N ILE A 328 10.49 -10.16 -8.30
CA ILE A 328 9.96 -9.30 -7.22
C ILE A 328 9.05 -8.23 -7.80
N GLU A 329 9.47 -7.52 -8.85
CA GLU A 329 8.63 -6.54 -9.54
C GLU A 329 7.31 -7.15 -10.03
N SER A 330 7.37 -8.35 -10.59
CA SER A 330 6.17 -9.08 -11.05
C SER A 330 5.26 -9.52 -9.90
N ILE A 331 5.82 -9.89 -8.74
CA ILE A 331 5.08 -10.23 -7.52
C ILE A 331 4.39 -8.99 -6.96
N MET A 332 5.11 -7.88 -6.83
CA MET A 332 4.56 -6.61 -6.37
C MET A 332 3.46 -6.11 -7.31
N GLY A 333 3.66 -6.20 -8.64
CA GLY A 333 2.62 -5.89 -9.62
C GLY A 333 1.39 -6.81 -9.51
N GLY A 334 1.59 -8.07 -9.12
CA GLY A 334 0.49 -9.00 -8.83
C GLY A 334 -0.27 -8.67 -7.55
N LEU A 335 0.44 -8.29 -6.49
CA LEU A 335 -0.14 -7.81 -5.23
C LEU A 335 -0.98 -6.55 -5.47
N GLU A 336 -0.40 -5.57 -6.16
CA GLU A 336 -1.09 -4.34 -6.57
C GLU A 336 -2.31 -4.66 -7.44
N GLY A 337 -2.17 -5.56 -8.42
CA GLY A 337 -3.27 -5.98 -9.28
C GLY A 337 -4.44 -6.58 -8.51
N LEU A 338 -4.18 -7.39 -7.48
CA LEU A 338 -5.24 -7.97 -6.63
C LEU A 338 -5.94 -6.90 -5.80
N ILE A 339 -5.20 -5.94 -5.23
CA ILE A 339 -5.78 -4.79 -4.51
C ILE A 339 -6.68 -3.99 -5.47
N ASN A 340 -6.19 -3.69 -6.67
CA ASN A 340 -6.95 -2.94 -7.68
C ASN A 340 -8.20 -3.68 -8.18
N ILE A 341 -8.16 -5.01 -8.31
CA ILE A 341 -9.33 -5.82 -8.68
C ILE A 341 -10.39 -5.72 -7.58
N LEU A 342 -10.00 -5.85 -6.32
CA LEU A 342 -10.90 -5.71 -5.18
C LEU A 342 -11.47 -4.29 -5.08
N ASP A 343 -10.66 -3.27 -5.34
CA ASP A 343 -11.05 -1.86 -5.30
C ASP A 343 -11.79 -1.39 -6.58
N SER A 344 -11.92 -2.24 -7.59
CA SER A 344 -12.61 -1.90 -8.83
C SER A 344 -14.13 -1.80 -8.66
N GLU A 345 -14.79 -1.17 -9.62
CA GLU A 345 -16.25 -1.17 -9.72
C GLU A 345 -16.85 -2.58 -9.87
N GLY A 346 -16.09 -3.55 -10.38
CA GLY A 346 -16.50 -4.96 -10.44
C GLY A 346 -16.20 -5.76 -9.16
N GLY A 347 -15.41 -5.19 -8.23
CA GLY A 347 -15.07 -5.77 -6.93
C GLY A 347 -15.99 -5.24 -5.83
N PHE A 348 -15.42 -4.75 -4.74
CA PHE A 348 -16.18 -4.13 -3.65
C PHE A 348 -16.96 -2.88 -4.09
N GLY A 349 -16.54 -2.22 -5.17
CA GLY A 349 -17.30 -1.09 -5.72
C GLY A 349 -18.69 -1.47 -6.21
N ALA A 350 -18.89 -2.69 -6.70
CA ALA A 350 -20.21 -3.18 -7.11
C ALA A 350 -21.19 -3.26 -5.93
N LEU A 351 -20.67 -3.60 -4.74
CA LEU A 351 -21.46 -3.71 -3.52
C LEU A 351 -21.78 -2.32 -2.96
N GLU A 352 -20.79 -1.43 -2.97
CA GLU A 352 -20.95 -0.06 -2.50
C GLU A 352 -21.91 0.76 -3.38
N MET A 353 -21.91 0.55 -4.70
CA MET A 353 -22.87 1.18 -5.60
C MET A 353 -24.32 0.84 -5.26
N GLN A 354 -24.59 -0.30 -4.63
CA GLN A 354 -25.95 -0.67 -4.20
C GLN A 354 -26.41 0.14 -2.98
N LEU A 355 -25.47 0.73 -2.22
CA LEU A 355 -25.74 1.52 -1.02
C LEU A 355 -25.92 3.01 -1.32
N LEU A 356 -25.71 3.43 -2.56
CA LEU A 356 -25.83 4.82 -2.97
C LEU A 356 -27.28 5.34 -2.86
N PRO A 357 -27.51 6.59 -2.43
CA PRO A 357 -28.84 7.19 -2.33
C PRO A 357 -29.65 7.15 -3.63
N GLU A 358 -28.98 7.21 -4.79
CA GLU A 358 -29.58 7.10 -6.12
C GLU A 358 -30.32 5.76 -6.30
N GLN A 359 -29.78 4.69 -5.73
CA GLN A 359 -30.40 3.37 -5.76
C GLN A 359 -31.65 3.34 -4.87
N ALA A 360 -31.63 4.01 -3.72
CA ALA A 360 -32.82 4.18 -2.88
C ALA A 360 -33.94 4.96 -3.60
N ALA A 361 -33.59 6.01 -4.35
CA ALA A 361 -34.54 6.77 -5.16
C ALA A 361 -35.21 5.90 -6.25
N PHE A 362 -34.45 4.99 -6.86
CA PHE A 362 -34.99 4.01 -7.81
C PHE A 362 -36.04 3.09 -7.16
N TYR A 363 -35.75 2.54 -5.97
CA TYR A 363 -36.71 1.74 -5.21
C TYR A 363 -37.97 2.54 -4.84
N LEU A 364 -37.83 3.80 -4.41
CA LEU A 364 -38.94 4.68 -4.06
C LEU A 364 -39.86 4.98 -5.27
N ASN A 365 -39.28 5.26 -6.45
CA ASN A 365 -40.03 5.51 -7.67
C ASN A 365 -40.77 4.25 -8.15
N ASN A 366 -40.18 3.08 -7.96
CA ASN A 366 -40.86 1.82 -8.28
C ASN A 366 -42.02 1.55 -7.31
N ALA A 367 -41.83 1.78 -6.02
CA ALA A 367 -42.88 1.64 -5.01
C ALA A 367 -44.08 2.56 -5.30
N SER A 368 -43.84 3.81 -5.72
CA SER A 368 -44.90 4.77 -6.06
C SER A 368 -45.66 4.44 -7.35
N ARG A 369 -45.07 3.67 -8.28
CA ARG A 369 -45.73 3.19 -9.50
C ARG A 369 -46.64 1.98 -9.26
N VAL A 370 -46.34 1.14 -8.27
CA VAL A 370 -47.12 -0.07 -7.94
C VAL A 370 -48.46 0.28 -7.27
N SER A 371 -48.62 1.49 -6.71
CA SER A 371 -49.87 1.94 -6.08
C SER A 371 -51.00 2.37 -7.03
N ILE A 372 -50.82 2.29 -8.35
CA ILE A 372 -51.91 2.52 -9.32
C ILE A 372 -52.50 1.15 -9.73
N PRO A 373 -53.76 0.82 -9.36
CA PRO A 373 -54.38 -0.44 -9.74
C PRO A 373 -54.77 -0.40 -11.23
N SER A 374 -53.82 -0.65 -12.13
CA SER A 374 -54.14 -0.97 -13.52
C SER A 374 -54.46 -2.46 -13.62
N ALA A 375 -55.67 -2.78 -14.07
CA ALA A 375 -56.29 -4.11 -14.10
C ALA A 375 -55.69 -5.08 -15.14
N LYS A 376 -54.39 -5.04 -15.38
CA LYS A 376 -53.66 -6.06 -16.14
C LYS A 376 -52.37 -6.37 -15.40
N SER A 377 -52.39 -7.45 -14.64
CA SER A 377 -51.19 -8.03 -14.01
C SER A 377 -50.06 -8.17 -15.04
N PRO A 378 -48.93 -7.45 -14.91
CA PRO A 378 -47.72 -7.85 -15.59
C PRO A 378 -47.20 -9.05 -14.82
N LYS A 379 -47.24 -10.23 -15.45
CA LYS A 379 -46.44 -11.37 -15.02
C LYS A 379 -44.97 -10.89 -14.97
N GLY A 380 -44.37 -10.93 -13.79
CA GLY A 380 -42.92 -10.79 -13.60
C GLY A 380 -42.41 -9.38 -13.26
N ALA A 381 -42.84 -8.80 -12.15
CA ALA A 381 -41.98 -7.86 -11.45
C ALA A 381 -40.89 -8.69 -10.75
N VAL A 382 -39.71 -8.82 -11.36
CA VAL A 382 -38.54 -9.39 -10.69
C VAL A 382 -38.26 -8.48 -9.49
N ALA A 383 -38.44 -9.01 -8.28
CA ALA A 383 -38.05 -8.31 -7.07
C ALA A 383 -36.55 -8.03 -7.19
N TYR A 384 -36.18 -6.76 -7.30
CA TYR A 384 -34.78 -6.36 -7.34
C TYR A 384 -34.13 -6.77 -6.01
N PRO A 385 -32.97 -7.45 -6.05
CA PRO A 385 -32.30 -7.86 -4.83
C PRO A 385 -31.94 -6.62 -4.01
N LEU A 386 -32.13 -6.71 -2.69
CA LEU A 386 -31.68 -5.69 -1.75
C LEU A 386 -30.18 -5.91 -1.45
N PRO A 387 -29.44 -4.86 -1.06
CA PRO A 387 -28.06 -5.02 -0.61
C PRO A 387 -27.94 -6.11 0.47
N GLY A 388 -26.95 -7.00 0.34
CA GLY A 388 -26.77 -8.17 1.19
C GLY A 388 -27.45 -9.44 0.68
N HIS A 389 -28.24 -9.38 -0.40
CA HIS A 389 -28.81 -10.58 -1.04
C HIS A 389 -27.73 -11.51 -1.61
N GLU A 390 -26.61 -10.94 -2.03
CA GLU A 390 -25.39 -11.62 -2.48
C GLU A 390 -24.69 -12.41 -1.38
N SER A 391 -24.93 -12.06 -0.11
CA SER A 391 -24.32 -12.72 1.06
C SER A 391 -25.06 -13.98 1.49
N TYR A 392 -26.24 -14.27 0.94
CA TYR A 392 -26.93 -15.52 1.22
C TYR A 392 -26.21 -16.71 0.56
N PRO A 393 -26.02 -17.84 1.26
CA PRO A 393 -25.31 -19.01 0.71
C PRO A 393 -25.87 -19.53 -0.62
N GLU A 394 -27.17 -19.36 -0.85
CA GLU A 394 -27.86 -19.76 -2.09
C GLU A 394 -27.40 -18.96 -3.33
N ASN A 395 -26.88 -17.75 -3.13
CA ASN A 395 -26.50 -16.79 -4.17
C ASN A 395 -24.98 -16.59 -4.30
N ASN A 396 -24.17 -17.46 -3.72
CA ASN A 396 -22.71 -17.32 -3.66
C ASN A 396 -22.06 -17.09 -5.06
N ASN A 397 -22.70 -17.57 -6.14
CA ASN A 397 -22.24 -17.30 -7.51
C ASN A 397 -21.98 -15.80 -7.82
N SER A 398 -22.70 -14.90 -7.16
CA SER A 398 -22.55 -13.45 -7.33
C SER A 398 -21.25 -12.87 -6.74
N ILE A 399 -20.69 -13.49 -5.69
CA ILE A 399 -19.48 -13.02 -5.00
C ILE A 399 -18.25 -13.89 -5.25
N LYS A 400 -18.36 -14.99 -6.02
CA LYS A 400 -17.25 -15.92 -6.30
C LYS A 400 -15.95 -15.25 -6.76
N MET A 401 -16.05 -14.22 -7.60
CA MET A 401 -14.87 -13.48 -8.07
C MET A 401 -14.20 -12.72 -6.92
N LEU A 402 -15.00 -12.06 -6.07
CA LEU A 402 -14.55 -11.33 -4.89
C LEU A 402 -13.91 -12.29 -3.87
N GLU A 403 -14.57 -13.41 -3.56
CA GLU A 403 -14.02 -14.46 -2.69
C GLU A 403 -12.68 -15.00 -3.22
N ALA A 404 -12.60 -15.29 -4.53
CA ALA A 404 -11.37 -15.76 -5.15
C ALA A 404 -10.25 -14.72 -5.11
N ALA A 405 -10.56 -13.44 -5.36
CA ALA A 405 -9.58 -12.36 -5.29
C ALA A 405 -9.09 -12.11 -3.86
N MET A 406 -10.00 -12.10 -2.87
CA MET A 406 -9.66 -12.00 -1.45
C MET A 406 -8.78 -13.16 -0.98
N GLN A 407 -9.14 -14.40 -1.34
CA GLN A 407 -8.34 -15.58 -0.99
C GLN A 407 -6.94 -15.52 -1.63
N ARG A 408 -6.83 -15.04 -2.88
CA ARG A 408 -5.54 -14.88 -3.54
C ARG A 408 -4.69 -13.79 -2.89
N LEU A 409 -5.30 -12.66 -2.51
CA LEU A 409 -4.60 -11.56 -1.83
C LEU A 409 -4.07 -12.01 -0.47
N THR A 410 -4.94 -12.59 0.36
CA THR A 410 -4.60 -13.04 1.73
C THR A 410 -3.54 -14.14 1.71
N ASN A 411 -3.66 -15.13 0.81
CA ASN A 411 -2.64 -16.17 0.65
C ASN A 411 -1.29 -15.61 0.18
N LEU A 412 -1.31 -14.67 -0.77
CA LEU A 412 -0.08 -14.02 -1.24
C LEU A 412 0.57 -13.24 -0.10
N CYS A 413 -0.19 -12.46 0.65
CA CYS A 413 0.28 -11.69 1.80
C CYS A 413 0.92 -12.60 2.86
N SER A 414 0.24 -13.69 3.24
CA SER A 414 0.75 -14.65 4.22
C SER A 414 2.07 -15.29 3.75
N VAL A 415 2.15 -15.70 2.49
CA VAL A 415 3.36 -16.33 1.94
C VAL A 415 4.54 -15.36 1.88
N LEU A 416 4.28 -14.10 1.49
CA LEU A 416 5.31 -13.07 1.48
C LEU A 416 5.77 -12.71 2.90
N ASN A 417 4.85 -12.71 3.86
CA ASN A 417 5.15 -12.52 5.27
C ASN A 417 6.03 -13.65 5.83
N ASP A 418 5.80 -14.89 5.44
CA ASP A 418 6.53 -16.06 5.97
C ASP A 418 7.85 -16.33 5.24
N MET A 419 8.13 -15.63 4.14
CA MET A 419 9.31 -15.88 3.32
C MET A 419 10.62 -15.64 4.10
N GLU A 420 11.57 -16.57 3.98
CA GLU A 420 12.94 -16.38 4.45
C GLU A 420 13.75 -15.48 3.48
N PRO A 421 14.76 -14.75 3.98
CA PRO A 421 15.64 -13.94 3.13
C PRO A 421 16.30 -14.77 2.02
N ILE A 422 16.27 -14.26 0.79
CA ILE A 422 16.85 -14.95 -0.36
C ILE A 422 18.29 -14.48 -0.53
N CYS A 423 19.22 -15.41 -0.42
CA CYS A 423 20.64 -15.13 -0.54
C CYS A 423 21.16 -15.56 -1.92
N VAL A 424 21.67 -14.61 -2.70
CA VAL A 424 22.37 -14.86 -3.96
C VAL A 424 23.78 -14.28 -3.86
N LEU A 425 24.77 -15.14 -3.63
CA LEU A 425 26.16 -14.73 -3.35
C LEU A 425 26.23 -13.71 -2.19
N ASN A 426 26.51 -12.44 -2.50
CA ASN A 426 26.65 -11.34 -1.55
C ASN A 426 25.38 -10.48 -1.45
N HIS A 427 24.33 -10.79 -2.22
CA HIS A 427 23.06 -10.06 -2.20
C HIS A 427 22.05 -10.82 -1.33
N VAL A 428 21.33 -10.08 -0.50
CA VAL A 428 20.27 -10.60 0.36
C VAL A 428 19.00 -9.82 0.06
N PHE A 429 17.95 -10.54 -0.37
CA PHE A 429 16.64 -9.96 -0.65
C PHE A 429 15.69 -10.26 0.50
N VAL A 430 15.03 -9.22 1.01
CA VAL A 430 14.03 -9.31 2.07
C VAL A 430 12.81 -8.53 1.59
N LEU A 431 11.65 -9.19 1.46
CA LEU A 431 10.44 -8.52 0.98
C LEU A 431 9.59 -7.90 2.10
N ARG A 432 9.78 -8.34 3.34
CA ARG A 432 9.06 -7.85 4.53
C ARG A 432 9.89 -6.92 5.38
N GLU A 433 9.22 -6.16 6.24
CA GLU A 433 9.89 -5.41 7.30
C GLU A 433 10.38 -6.39 8.39
N VAL A 434 11.69 -6.40 8.67
CA VAL A 434 12.26 -7.19 9.77
C VAL A 434 12.94 -6.22 10.71
N SER A 435 12.58 -6.27 12.00
CA SER A 435 13.26 -5.47 13.02
C SER A 435 14.76 -5.76 12.99
N ILE A 436 15.58 -4.70 12.96
CA ILE A 436 17.05 -4.76 12.81
C ILE A 436 17.70 -5.71 13.83
N ASP A 437 17.14 -5.80 15.04
CA ASP A 437 17.61 -6.69 16.11
C ASP A 437 17.52 -8.18 15.74
N MET A 438 16.49 -8.59 14.99
CA MET A 438 16.29 -9.99 14.60
C MET A 438 17.26 -10.42 13.47
N PHE A 439 17.64 -9.48 12.61
CA PHE A 439 18.58 -9.72 11.51
C PHE A 439 20.03 -9.86 12.01
N GLN A 440 20.42 -9.06 13.03
CA GLN A 440 21.74 -9.15 13.66
C GLN A 440 21.96 -10.46 14.44
N VAL A 441 20.92 -10.99 15.09
CA VAL A 441 21.05 -12.18 15.96
C VAL A 441 20.92 -13.49 15.16
N GLY A 442 20.06 -13.55 14.14
CA GLY A 442 19.75 -14.80 13.41
C GLY A 442 20.64 -15.10 12.19
N TYR A 443 20.97 -14.09 11.37
CA TYR A 443 21.52 -14.30 10.03
C TYR A 443 22.98 -13.83 9.85
N LEU A 444 23.49 -12.97 10.73
CA LEU A 444 24.90 -12.53 10.74
C LEU A 444 25.81 -13.45 11.58
N TYR A 445 25.28 -14.21 12.53
CA TYR A 445 26.04 -15.18 13.32
C TYR A 445 26.61 -16.38 12.51
N PRO A 446 25.99 -16.86 11.41
CA PRO A 446 26.58 -17.85 10.52
C PRO A 446 27.70 -17.32 9.61
N ALA A 447 27.66 -16.04 9.20
CA ALA A 447 28.75 -15.42 8.43
C ALA A 447 30.06 -15.37 9.24
N ASN A 448 29.97 -15.32 10.57
CA ASN A 448 31.11 -15.47 11.48
C ASN A 448 31.76 -16.88 11.43
N LEU A 449 31.07 -17.93 10.96
CA LEU A 449 31.68 -19.26 10.78
C LEU A 449 32.54 -19.37 9.51
N LEU A 450 32.18 -18.65 8.44
CA LEU A 450 33.05 -18.52 7.26
C LEU A 450 34.31 -17.72 7.60
N GLY A 451 34.20 -16.76 8.51
CA GLY A 451 35.35 -16.14 9.17
C GLY A 451 36.19 -17.17 9.95
N LYS A 452 35.56 -18.03 10.76
CA LYS A 452 36.27 -19.06 11.55
C LYS A 452 36.95 -20.16 10.71
N PHE A 453 36.45 -20.47 9.52
CA PHE A 453 37.09 -21.45 8.63
C PHE A 453 38.38 -20.94 7.99
N VAL A 454 38.50 -19.61 7.81
CA VAL A 454 39.74 -18.96 7.36
C VAL A 454 40.73 -18.72 8.51
N PHE A 455 40.23 -18.66 9.76
CA PHE A 455 41.03 -18.45 10.97
C PHE A 455 41.99 -19.60 11.32
N ASN A 456 41.77 -20.82 10.81
CA ASN A 456 42.63 -21.96 11.12
C ASN A 456 43.84 -22.13 10.16
N ILE A 457 44.09 -21.17 9.26
CA ILE A 457 45.14 -21.33 8.23
C ILE A 457 46.30 -20.32 8.34
N LEU A 458 46.28 -19.30 9.21
CA LEU A 458 47.35 -18.28 9.16
C LEU A 458 47.83 -17.81 10.54
N ASP A 459 48.87 -18.48 11.05
CA ASP A 459 49.85 -17.93 11.99
C ASP A 459 50.75 -16.93 11.23
N ASP A 460 50.46 -15.62 11.26
CA ASP A 460 51.52 -14.59 11.32
C ASP A 460 50.97 -13.16 11.52
N VAL A 461 51.84 -12.30 12.05
CA VAL A 461 51.64 -10.98 12.70
C VAL A 461 51.16 -9.83 11.75
N SER A 462 50.43 -10.13 10.68
CA SER A 462 49.82 -9.14 9.75
C SER A 462 48.37 -8.74 10.13
N THR A 463 47.92 -9.13 11.31
CA THR A 463 46.50 -9.39 11.58
C THR A 463 45.67 -8.11 11.84
N GLU A 464 46.22 -7.05 12.44
CA GLU A 464 45.44 -5.84 12.77
C GLU A 464 44.93 -5.04 11.56
N VAL A 465 45.72 -4.92 10.48
CA VAL A 465 45.31 -4.16 9.27
C VAL A 465 44.25 -4.93 8.47
N LYS A 466 44.30 -6.27 8.48
CA LYS A 466 43.27 -7.12 7.86
C LYS A 466 41.98 -7.10 8.67
N TYR A 467 42.03 -7.07 10.01
CA TYR A 467 40.82 -6.87 10.83
C TYR A 467 40.19 -5.51 10.59
N PHE A 468 40.97 -4.44 10.40
CA PHE A 468 40.43 -3.10 10.13
C PHE A 468 39.81 -3.01 8.73
N GLN A 469 40.45 -3.56 7.69
CA GLN A 469 39.85 -3.65 6.35
C GLN A 469 38.63 -4.57 6.29
N GLN A 470 38.63 -5.67 7.04
CA GLN A 470 37.50 -6.59 7.13
C GLN A 470 36.35 -5.96 7.93
N ALA A 471 36.63 -5.24 9.01
CA ALA A 471 35.65 -4.46 9.76
C ALA A 471 35.07 -3.34 8.90
N ILE A 472 35.88 -2.59 8.13
CA ILE A 472 35.38 -1.63 7.16
C ILE A 472 34.55 -2.33 6.07
N ARG A 473 34.94 -3.52 5.60
CA ARG A 473 34.12 -4.31 4.67
C ARG A 473 32.79 -4.71 5.29
N TYR A 474 32.76 -5.16 6.55
CA TYR A 474 31.54 -5.50 7.29
C TYR A 474 30.68 -4.26 7.57
N SER A 475 31.28 -3.13 7.92
CA SER A 475 30.59 -1.84 8.09
C SER A 475 30.02 -1.35 6.76
N CYS A 476 30.78 -1.45 5.66
CA CYS A 476 30.29 -1.16 4.32
C CYS A 476 29.25 -2.19 3.86
N PHE A 477 29.33 -3.45 4.27
CA PHE A 477 28.33 -4.49 3.98
C PHE A 477 27.04 -4.25 4.76
N LEU A 478 27.13 -3.80 6.02
CA LEU A 478 26.03 -3.33 6.84
C LEU A 478 25.42 -2.05 6.27
N ILE A 479 26.23 -1.12 5.77
CA ILE A 479 25.80 0.13 5.10
C ILE A 479 25.16 -0.16 3.74
N ILE A 480 25.69 -1.12 2.96
CA ILE A 480 25.10 -1.56 1.68
C ILE A 480 23.80 -2.32 1.94
N ILE A 481 23.72 -3.17 2.96
CA ILE A 481 22.47 -3.79 3.41
C ILE A 481 21.48 -2.69 3.86
N PHE A 482 21.92 -1.69 4.63
CA PHE A 482 21.10 -0.53 5.01
C PHE A 482 20.64 0.30 3.81
N SER A 483 21.45 0.38 2.75
CA SER A 483 21.17 1.12 1.53
C SER A 483 20.37 0.33 0.49
N LEU A 484 20.12 -0.97 0.74
CA LEU A 484 19.31 -1.90 -0.07
C LEU A 484 18.09 -2.44 0.70
N TYR A 485 17.73 -1.84 1.84
CA TYR A 485 16.43 -2.05 2.49
C TYR A 485 15.33 -1.37 1.65
N VAL A 486 15.04 -1.91 0.48
CA VAL A 486 13.82 -1.54 -0.23
C VAL A 486 12.67 -2.27 0.46
N GLN A 487 11.78 -1.52 1.10
CA GLN A 487 10.55 -2.06 1.67
C GLN A 487 9.55 -2.33 0.54
N TYR A 488 9.87 -3.28 -0.35
CA TYR A 488 9.13 -3.52 -1.60
C TYR A 488 7.63 -3.62 -1.39
N MET A 489 7.19 -4.38 -0.38
CA MET A 489 5.77 -4.56 -0.09
C MET A 489 5.11 -3.28 0.45
N ARG A 490 5.79 -2.55 1.33
CA ARG A 490 5.27 -1.31 1.94
C ARG A 490 5.12 -0.23 0.87
N GLU A 491 6.18 -0.03 0.09
CA GLU A 491 6.21 0.95 -0.99
C GLU A 491 5.21 0.60 -2.09
N CYS A 492 5.05 -0.68 -2.41
CA CYS A 492 4.04 -1.13 -3.37
C CYS A 492 2.61 -0.79 -2.89
N ILE A 493 2.24 -1.19 -1.66
CA ILE A 493 0.89 -0.98 -1.13
C ILE A 493 0.63 0.53 -0.93
N LEU A 494 1.51 1.25 -0.25
CA LEU A 494 1.32 2.68 0.03
C LEU A 494 1.46 3.55 -1.23
N GLY A 495 2.34 3.17 -2.15
CA GLY A 495 2.48 3.81 -3.45
C GLY A 495 1.26 3.59 -4.34
N ASN A 496 0.61 2.42 -4.27
CA ASN A 496 -0.68 2.18 -4.90
C ASN A 496 -1.78 3.02 -4.25
N PHE A 497 -1.86 3.08 -2.92
CA PHE A 497 -2.82 3.92 -2.20
C PHE A 497 -2.69 5.40 -2.58
N ARG A 498 -1.47 5.94 -2.61
CA ARG A 498 -1.20 7.33 -3.00
C ARG A 498 -1.64 7.62 -4.44
N ARG A 499 -1.30 6.74 -5.39
CA ARG A 499 -1.74 6.87 -6.79
C ARG A 499 -3.27 6.80 -6.90
N ARG A 500 -3.89 5.89 -6.15
CA ARG A 500 -5.34 5.75 -6.12
C ARG A 500 -6.00 7.01 -5.58
N LEU A 501 -5.54 7.53 -4.44
CA LEU A 501 -6.00 8.77 -3.83
C LEU A 501 -6.00 9.92 -4.85
N LEU A 502 -4.88 10.15 -5.54
CA LEU A 502 -4.77 11.21 -6.54
C LEU A 502 -5.65 10.97 -7.77
N SER A 503 -5.77 9.72 -8.20
CA SER A 503 -6.61 9.35 -9.35
C SER A 503 -8.10 9.52 -9.10
N VAL A 504 -8.58 9.39 -7.86
CA VAL A 504 -10.02 9.51 -7.55
C VAL A 504 -10.47 10.95 -7.29
N LEU A 505 -9.53 11.91 -7.16
CA LEU A 505 -9.87 13.33 -6.96
C LEU A 505 -10.55 13.94 -8.18
N LYS A 506 -10.12 13.57 -9.38
CA LYS A 506 -10.62 14.10 -10.65
C LYS A 506 -11.23 12.97 -11.48
N THR A 507 -12.44 13.22 -11.98
CA THR A 507 -12.98 12.50 -13.13
C THR A 507 -12.54 13.18 -14.42
N ASP A 508 -12.86 12.62 -15.60
CA ASP A 508 -12.29 12.99 -16.90
C ASP A 508 -12.25 14.49 -17.24
N ASN A 509 -13.00 15.38 -16.55
CA ASN A 509 -12.78 16.83 -16.60
C ASN A 509 -13.13 17.61 -15.30
N ASP A 510 -13.44 16.96 -14.17
CA ASP A 510 -13.98 17.68 -13.00
C ASP A 510 -13.72 17.04 -11.63
N LEU A 511 -13.90 17.80 -10.55
CA LEU A 511 -13.73 17.32 -9.17
C LEU A 511 -14.79 16.26 -8.82
N GLN A 512 -14.36 15.16 -8.22
CA GLN A 512 -15.28 14.15 -7.70
C GLN A 512 -16.02 14.65 -6.45
N ARG A 513 -17.31 14.30 -6.31
CA ARG A 513 -18.08 14.62 -5.10
C ARG A 513 -17.37 14.14 -3.82
N PRO A 514 -17.20 14.99 -2.80
CA PRO A 514 -16.49 14.64 -1.56
C PRO A 514 -17.00 13.38 -0.86
N SER A 515 -18.31 13.19 -0.77
CA SER A 515 -18.92 12.00 -0.15
C SER A 515 -18.54 10.70 -0.89
N ILE A 516 -18.51 10.74 -2.22
CA ILE A 516 -18.10 9.60 -3.04
C ILE A 516 -16.59 9.36 -2.88
N LEU A 517 -15.79 10.44 -2.91
CA LEU A 517 -14.35 10.38 -2.67
C LEU A 517 -14.02 9.72 -1.32
N GLU A 518 -14.75 10.11 -0.26
CA GLU A 518 -14.59 9.55 1.09
C GLU A 518 -14.86 8.04 1.10
N SER A 519 -15.93 7.62 0.41
CA SER A 519 -16.30 6.23 0.25
C SER A 519 -15.21 5.41 -0.47
N LEU A 520 -14.71 5.92 -1.60
CA LEU A 520 -13.65 5.30 -2.38
C LEU A 520 -12.35 5.14 -1.57
N ILE A 521 -11.94 6.18 -0.84
CA ILE A 521 -10.75 6.14 0.02
C ILE A 521 -10.94 5.11 1.14
N ARG A 522 -12.11 5.10 1.80
CA ARG A 522 -12.42 4.15 2.88
C ARG A 522 -12.42 2.71 2.39
N ARG A 523 -12.98 2.45 1.21
CA ARG A 523 -12.96 1.12 0.57
C ARG A 523 -11.52 0.65 0.36
N HIS A 524 -10.68 1.50 -0.20
CA HIS A 524 -9.28 1.16 -0.44
C HIS A 524 -8.52 0.93 0.88
N MET A 525 -8.74 1.76 1.90
CA MET A 525 -8.19 1.55 3.25
C MET A 525 -8.60 0.20 3.84
N ASN A 526 -9.87 -0.20 3.69
CA ASN A 526 -10.36 -1.49 4.18
C ASN A 526 -9.68 -2.67 3.47
N ILE A 527 -9.39 -2.56 2.17
CA ILE A 527 -8.64 -3.59 1.42
C ILE A 527 -7.18 -3.66 1.91
N ILE A 528 -6.56 -2.53 2.22
CA ILE A 528 -5.21 -2.51 2.81
C ILE A 528 -5.22 -3.12 4.21
N HIS A 529 -6.20 -2.81 5.06
CA HIS A 529 -6.34 -3.44 6.37
C HIS A 529 -6.58 -4.96 6.26
N LEU A 530 -7.29 -5.43 5.22
CA LEU A 530 -7.40 -6.86 4.92
C LEU A 530 -6.02 -7.47 4.62
N ALA A 531 -5.16 -6.77 3.87
CA ALA A 531 -3.79 -7.23 3.64
C ALA A 531 -2.95 -7.20 4.94
N GLU A 532 -3.08 -6.14 5.74
CA GLU A 532 -2.37 -5.95 7.03
C GLU A 532 -2.64 -7.11 8.01
N GLN A 533 -3.83 -7.70 8.01
CA GLN A 533 -4.15 -8.87 8.84
C GLN A 533 -3.27 -10.10 8.56
N HIS A 534 -2.62 -10.16 7.40
CA HIS A 534 -1.79 -11.27 6.95
C HIS A 534 -0.30 -10.90 6.82
N ILE A 535 0.09 -9.69 7.24
CA ILE A 535 1.45 -9.17 7.13
C ILE A 535 1.87 -8.52 8.45
N SER A 536 3.09 -8.79 8.90
CA SER A 536 3.65 -8.18 10.11
C SER A 536 4.23 -6.79 9.81
N MET A 537 3.39 -5.86 9.34
CA MET A 537 3.77 -4.49 8.96
C MET A 537 2.73 -3.48 9.41
N ASP A 538 3.16 -2.30 9.87
CA ASP A 538 2.25 -1.21 10.26
C ASP A 538 1.83 -0.39 9.04
N LEU A 539 0.86 -0.94 8.29
CA LEU A 539 0.27 -0.28 7.12
C LEU A 539 -0.68 0.84 7.55
N THR A 540 -1.28 0.73 8.73
CA THR A 540 -2.11 1.79 9.32
C THR A 540 -1.33 3.10 9.47
N GLN A 541 -0.11 3.05 10.01
CA GLN A 541 0.76 4.21 10.11
C GLN A 541 1.19 4.71 8.71
N GLY A 542 1.46 3.79 7.79
CA GLY A 542 1.76 4.13 6.39
C GLY A 542 0.64 4.90 5.68
N ILE A 543 -0.63 4.50 5.90
CA ILE A 543 -1.80 5.22 5.36
C ILE A 543 -1.85 6.63 5.93
N ARG A 544 -1.62 6.80 7.24
CA ARG A 544 -1.59 8.13 7.88
C ARG A 544 -0.49 9.02 7.30
N GLU A 545 0.69 8.47 7.02
CA GLU A 545 1.78 9.20 6.37
C GLU A 545 1.39 9.66 4.97
N VAL A 546 0.77 8.81 4.16
CA VAL A 546 0.33 9.17 2.79
C VAL A 546 -0.77 10.23 2.83
N LEU A 547 -1.79 10.05 3.67
CA LEU A 547 -2.87 11.03 3.84
C LEU A 547 -2.29 12.37 4.33
N LEU A 548 -1.40 12.36 5.32
CA LEU A 548 -0.78 13.58 5.81
C LEU A 548 0.07 14.25 4.72
N LEU A 549 0.86 13.49 3.96
CA LEU A 549 1.70 14.02 2.88
C LEU A 549 0.87 14.76 1.81
N GLU A 550 -0.28 14.21 1.42
CA GLU A 550 -1.15 14.82 0.41
C GLU A 550 -2.09 15.90 0.97
N THR A 551 -2.32 15.91 2.28
CA THR A 551 -3.18 16.91 2.96
C THR A 551 -2.41 18.10 3.53
N PHE A 552 -1.10 17.93 3.77
CA PHE A 552 -0.30 18.94 4.44
C PHE A 552 -0.21 20.23 3.62
N SER A 553 -0.73 21.32 4.18
CA SER A 553 -0.72 22.66 3.59
C SER A 553 0.23 23.62 4.31
N GLY A 554 1.12 23.08 5.13
CA GLY A 554 1.89 23.84 6.09
C GLY A 554 1.21 23.94 7.46
N PRO A 555 1.83 24.65 8.42
CA PRO A 555 1.26 24.97 9.71
C PRO A 555 -0.05 25.74 9.60
N VAL A 556 -1.08 25.28 10.32
CA VAL A 556 -2.36 25.97 10.43
C VAL A 556 -2.16 27.35 11.07
N SER A 557 -2.42 28.43 10.33
CA SER A 557 -2.13 29.82 10.71
C SER A 557 -2.75 30.25 12.05
N SER A 558 -3.91 29.67 12.41
CA SER A 558 -4.59 29.92 13.68
C SER A 558 -3.96 29.19 14.88
N LEU A 559 -3.18 28.13 14.65
CA LEU A 559 -2.58 27.28 15.70
C LEU A 559 -1.06 27.45 15.84
N HIS A 560 -0.34 27.64 14.73
CA HIS A 560 1.12 27.56 14.69
C HIS A 560 1.80 28.87 14.25
N LEU A 561 3.04 29.05 14.69
CA LEU A 561 3.92 30.18 14.35
C LEU A 561 5.01 29.73 13.38
N PHE A 562 5.31 30.58 12.39
CA PHE A 562 6.52 30.43 11.58
C PHE A 562 7.65 31.31 12.09
N ASP A 563 8.85 30.73 12.15
CA ASP A 563 10.12 31.48 12.27
C ASP A 563 10.77 31.73 10.90
N ARG A 564 10.40 31.03 9.81
CA ARG A 564 10.90 31.25 8.45
C ARG A 564 9.91 30.85 7.33
N PRO A 565 9.66 31.72 6.33
CA PRO A 565 8.91 31.35 5.13
C PRO A 565 9.85 30.70 4.11
N ALA A 566 10.04 29.38 4.20
CA ALA A 566 10.71 28.61 3.15
C ALA A 566 9.67 27.76 2.40
N GLU A 567 9.80 27.70 1.07
CA GLU A 567 8.96 27.02 0.08
C GLU A 567 8.14 25.85 0.64
N GLN A 568 6.90 26.13 1.03
CA GLN A 568 5.95 25.14 1.48
C GLN A 568 5.46 24.35 0.27
N HIS A 569 5.91 23.10 0.14
CA HIS A 569 5.29 22.16 -0.80
C HIS A 569 3.96 21.71 -0.18
N THR A 570 2.87 22.41 -0.52
CA THR A 570 1.50 21.97 -0.22
C THR A 570 1.25 20.62 -0.90
N GLY A 571 0.60 19.71 -0.19
CA GLY A 571 0.18 18.41 -0.72
C GLY A 571 -0.68 18.59 -1.97
N SER A 572 -0.39 17.79 -3.00
CA SER A 572 -0.96 17.99 -4.33
C SER A 572 -2.48 17.79 -4.33
N ALA A 573 -2.99 16.88 -3.51
CA ALA A 573 -4.42 16.62 -3.38
C ALA A 573 -5.18 17.84 -2.84
N THR A 574 -4.71 18.42 -1.74
CA THR A 574 -5.36 19.60 -1.12
C THR A 574 -5.38 20.79 -2.05
N GLU A 575 -4.25 21.05 -2.72
CA GLU A 575 -4.14 22.17 -3.64
C GLU A 575 -5.11 22.03 -4.81
N VAL A 576 -5.26 20.83 -5.38
CA VAL A 576 -6.21 20.56 -6.47
C VAL A 576 -7.65 20.81 -6.03
N VAL A 577 -8.06 20.31 -4.86
CA VAL A 577 -9.44 20.44 -4.39
C VAL A 577 -9.78 21.88 -3.96
N CYS A 578 -8.89 22.54 -3.22
CA CYS A 578 -9.13 23.91 -2.75
C CYS A 578 -9.19 24.90 -3.93
N ASN A 579 -8.30 24.76 -4.92
CA ASN A 579 -8.37 25.58 -6.14
C ASN A 579 -9.70 25.41 -6.86
N TRP A 580 -10.20 24.17 -6.96
CA TRP A 580 -11.49 23.92 -7.60
C TRP A 580 -12.63 24.66 -6.90
N TYR A 581 -12.74 24.58 -5.56
CA TYR A 581 -13.79 25.28 -4.80
C TYR A 581 -13.69 26.80 -4.97
N ILE A 582 -12.48 27.36 -4.92
CA ILE A 582 -12.27 28.81 -5.07
C ILE A 582 -12.67 29.28 -6.46
N GLU A 583 -12.26 28.58 -7.50
CA GLU A 583 -12.51 28.92 -8.90
C GLU A 583 -13.98 28.80 -9.28
N ASN A 584 -14.64 27.74 -8.81
CA ASN A 584 -15.95 27.34 -9.31
C ASN A 584 -17.12 27.73 -8.38
N ILE A 585 -16.92 27.73 -7.07
CA ILE A 585 -17.96 28.06 -6.09
C ILE A 585 -17.82 29.50 -5.61
N VAL A 586 -16.62 29.91 -5.21
CA VAL A 586 -16.42 31.25 -4.61
C VAL A 586 -16.36 32.35 -5.67
N LYS A 587 -15.54 32.17 -6.72
CA LYS A 587 -15.35 33.16 -7.79
C LYS A 587 -16.33 33.03 -8.96
N ASP A 588 -17.08 31.93 -9.04
CA ASP A 588 -17.96 31.58 -10.16
C ASP A 588 -17.34 31.87 -11.55
N MET A 589 -16.08 31.46 -11.78
CA MET A 589 -15.38 31.79 -13.04
C MET A 589 -16.07 31.19 -14.27
N SER A 590 -16.87 30.15 -14.08
CA SER A 590 -17.65 29.49 -15.13
C SER A 590 -18.99 30.20 -15.44
N GLY A 591 -19.42 31.16 -14.61
CA GLY A 591 -20.70 31.83 -14.75
C GLY A 591 -21.89 30.88 -14.59
N ALA A 592 -21.79 29.94 -13.66
CA ALA A 592 -22.81 28.94 -13.35
C ALA A 592 -24.00 29.54 -12.58
N GLY A 593 -23.88 30.77 -12.09
CA GLY A 593 -24.93 31.49 -11.36
C GLY A 593 -25.08 30.90 -9.97
N ILE A 594 -24.01 31.02 -9.17
CA ILE A 594 -23.94 30.50 -7.80
C ILE A 594 -24.85 31.31 -6.86
N LEU A 595 -25.76 30.64 -6.16
CA LEU A 595 -26.77 31.22 -5.27
C LEU A 595 -26.69 30.60 -3.88
N PHE A 596 -26.54 31.43 -2.85
CA PHE A 596 -26.57 30.94 -1.48
C PHE A 596 -28.01 30.69 -1.03
N THR A 597 -28.30 29.49 -0.51
CA THR A 597 -29.64 29.11 -0.03
C THR A 597 -29.65 28.86 1.48
N PRO A 598 -29.98 29.88 2.30
CA PRO A 598 -29.91 29.77 3.76
C PRO A 598 -30.72 28.62 4.35
N MET A 599 -31.92 28.34 3.79
CA MET A 599 -32.81 27.29 4.32
C MET A 599 -32.25 25.89 4.15
N HIS A 600 -31.45 25.67 3.10
CA HIS A 600 -30.84 24.36 2.81
C HIS A 600 -29.39 24.28 3.28
N LYS A 601 -28.80 25.37 3.80
CA LYS A 601 -27.39 25.45 4.21
C LYS A 601 -26.41 25.00 3.11
N CYS A 602 -26.66 25.41 1.87
CA CYS A 602 -25.80 25.09 0.74
C CYS A 602 -25.84 26.18 -0.34
N PHE A 603 -24.94 26.07 -1.33
CA PHE A 603 -24.97 26.88 -2.54
C PHE A 603 -25.59 26.08 -3.67
N LYS A 604 -26.53 26.69 -4.40
CA LYS A 604 -27.13 26.12 -5.62
C LYS A 604 -26.56 26.81 -6.83
N SER A 605 -26.56 26.13 -7.97
CA SER A 605 -26.17 26.74 -9.24
C SER A 605 -27.30 26.66 -10.26
N THR A 606 -27.38 27.65 -11.15
CA THR A 606 -28.35 27.61 -12.26
C THR A 606 -27.89 26.72 -13.40
N ARG A 607 -26.58 26.52 -13.52
CA ARG A 607 -25.93 25.62 -14.48
C ARG A 607 -24.98 24.68 -13.75
N PRO A 608 -24.65 23.52 -14.34
CA PRO A 608 -23.63 22.64 -13.79
C PRO A 608 -22.30 23.36 -13.65
N VAL A 609 -21.71 23.20 -12.47
CA VAL A 609 -20.36 23.60 -12.12
C VAL A 609 -19.48 22.38 -12.44
N GLY A 610 -19.02 22.33 -13.69
CA GLY A 610 -18.43 21.12 -14.26
C GLY A 610 -19.47 19.99 -14.47
N GLY A 611 -19.34 18.87 -13.78
CA GLY A 611 -20.19 17.68 -13.88
C GLY A 611 -21.41 17.69 -12.96
N TYR A 612 -21.45 18.57 -11.96
CA TYR A 612 -22.48 18.59 -10.91
C TYR A 612 -23.08 19.99 -10.73
N PHE A 613 -24.26 20.07 -10.13
CA PHE A 613 -24.74 21.36 -9.60
C PHE A 613 -24.04 21.67 -8.27
N ALA A 614 -23.93 22.95 -7.92
CA ALA A 614 -23.19 23.39 -6.72
C ALA A 614 -23.71 22.75 -5.42
N GLU A 615 -25.01 22.41 -5.34
CA GLU A 615 -25.57 21.79 -4.14
C GLU A 615 -24.99 20.40 -3.86
N SER A 616 -24.56 19.69 -4.90
CA SER A 616 -24.02 18.34 -4.81
C SER A 616 -22.58 18.29 -4.27
N VAL A 617 -21.97 19.47 -4.05
CA VAL A 617 -20.58 19.61 -3.54
C VAL A 617 -20.46 20.62 -2.39
N THR A 618 -21.50 21.42 -2.12
CA THR A 618 -21.51 22.45 -1.07
C THR A 618 -22.57 22.22 0.02
N ASP A 619 -23.38 21.16 -0.08
CA ASP A 619 -24.22 20.73 1.03
C ASP A 619 -23.35 20.43 2.27
N LEU A 620 -23.93 20.64 3.45
CA LEU A 620 -23.25 20.43 4.72
C LEU A 620 -22.68 19.01 4.83
N GLY A 621 -23.38 17.99 4.32
CA GLY A 621 -22.88 16.62 4.28
C GLY A 621 -21.64 16.44 3.40
N GLU A 622 -21.58 17.13 2.27
CA GLU A 622 -20.43 17.11 1.35
C GLU A 622 -19.24 17.88 1.93
N LEU A 623 -19.48 19.02 2.57
CA LEU A 623 -18.43 19.75 3.28
C LEU A 623 -17.89 18.95 4.46
N GLN A 624 -18.73 18.21 5.20
CA GLN A 624 -18.27 17.29 6.24
C GLN A 624 -17.38 16.18 5.66
N ALA A 625 -17.76 15.60 4.51
CA ALA A 625 -16.93 14.61 3.83
C ALA A 625 -15.57 15.20 3.40
N PHE A 626 -15.55 16.43 2.85
CA PHE A 626 -14.32 17.16 2.58
C PHE A 626 -13.44 17.31 3.84
N VAL A 627 -14.02 17.71 4.98
CA VAL A 627 -13.25 17.85 6.23
C VAL A 627 -12.73 16.50 6.73
N ARG A 628 -13.49 15.40 6.62
CA ARG A 628 -13.02 14.07 7.05
C ARG A 628 -11.80 13.60 6.23
N ILE A 629 -11.75 13.93 4.95
CA ILE A 629 -10.66 13.52 4.05
C ILE A 629 -9.41 14.40 4.25
N PHE A 630 -9.58 15.72 4.23
CA PHE A 630 -8.45 16.66 4.21
C PHE A 630 -8.09 17.25 5.58
N GLY A 631 -8.93 17.02 6.59
CA GLY A 631 -8.73 17.47 7.96
C GLY A 631 -8.62 18.99 8.10
N SER A 632 -8.03 19.43 9.21
CA SER A 632 -7.81 20.85 9.50
C SER A 632 -6.82 21.51 8.54
N TYR A 633 -5.92 20.76 7.90
CA TYR A 633 -4.98 21.30 6.92
C TYR A 633 -5.68 21.73 5.63
N GLY A 634 -6.62 20.90 5.14
CA GLY A 634 -7.46 21.26 3.99
C GLY A 634 -8.37 22.44 4.28
N VAL A 635 -9.05 22.43 5.43
CA VAL A 635 -9.89 23.56 5.88
C VAL A 635 -9.06 24.83 5.99
N GLY A 636 -7.87 24.77 6.61
CA GLY A 636 -6.99 25.93 6.75
C GLY A 636 -6.49 26.47 5.40
N ARG A 637 -6.21 25.60 4.42
CA ARG A 637 -5.83 26.03 3.07
C ARG A 637 -6.98 26.74 2.36
N LEU A 638 -8.18 26.14 2.40
CA LEU A 638 -9.37 26.73 1.78
C LEU A 638 -9.73 28.07 2.45
N ASP A 639 -9.72 28.14 3.78
CA ASP A 639 -9.89 29.38 4.57
C ASP A 639 -8.89 30.46 4.13
N THR A 640 -7.60 30.11 4.03
CA THR A 640 -6.56 31.06 3.60
C THR A 640 -6.85 31.62 2.20
N MET A 641 -7.20 30.76 1.24
CA MET A 641 -7.51 31.20 -0.12
C MET A 641 -8.79 32.04 -0.19
N MET A 642 -9.80 31.74 0.64
CA MET A 642 -11.01 32.54 0.77
C MET A 642 -10.73 33.90 1.40
N LYS A 643 -9.85 33.96 2.41
CA LYS A 643 -9.38 35.20 3.03
C LYS A 643 -8.64 36.09 2.04
N GLU A 644 -7.74 35.52 1.23
CA GLU A 644 -7.04 36.25 0.16
C GLU A 644 -8.02 36.86 -0.85
N HIS A 645 -9.02 36.08 -1.28
CA HIS A 645 -10.06 36.58 -2.19
C HIS A 645 -10.93 37.66 -1.53
N THR A 646 -11.40 37.44 -0.30
CA THR A 646 -12.23 38.40 0.44
C THR A 646 -11.45 39.68 0.74
N ALA A 647 -10.16 39.57 1.06
CA ALA A 647 -9.27 40.72 1.22
C ALA A 647 -9.21 41.59 -0.04
N ALA A 648 -9.14 40.97 -1.22
CA ALA A 648 -9.17 41.70 -2.49
C ALA A 648 -10.51 42.45 -2.66
N LEU A 649 -11.64 41.83 -2.31
CA LEU A 649 -12.96 42.49 -2.34
C LEU A 649 -13.05 43.65 -1.34
N LEU A 650 -12.55 43.48 -0.11
CA LEU A 650 -12.50 44.55 0.90
C LEU A 650 -11.59 45.70 0.46
N ASN A 651 -10.48 45.44 -0.23
CA ASN A 651 -9.63 46.46 -0.81
C ASN A 651 -10.32 47.23 -1.95
N CYS A 652 -11.17 46.56 -2.75
CA CYS A 652 -12.02 47.25 -3.72
C CYS A 652 -13.01 48.19 -3.01
N ILE A 653 -13.63 47.76 -1.90
CA ILE A 653 -14.51 48.61 -1.09
C ILE A 653 -13.74 49.80 -0.50
N ASP A 654 -12.54 49.60 0.04
CA ASP A 654 -11.67 50.69 0.53
C ASP A 654 -11.36 51.71 -0.57
N THR A 655 -10.99 51.22 -1.76
CA THR A 655 -10.68 52.06 -2.91
C THR A 655 -11.89 52.88 -3.35
N SER A 656 -13.09 52.28 -3.33
CA SER A 656 -14.34 52.95 -3.65
C SER A 656 -14.75 53.99 -2.60
N LEU A 657 -14.52 53.72 -1.31
CA LEU A 657 -14.73 54.69 -0.22
C LEU A 657 -13.85 55.92 -0.41
N ARG A 658 -12.57 55.72 -0.74
CA ARG A 658 -11.61 56.81 -0.96
C ARG A 658 -11.94 57.63 -2.22
N SER A 659 -12.28 56.94 -3.31
CA SER A 659 -12.65 57.59 -4.58
C SER A 659 -13.92 58.45 -4.47
N ASN A 660 -14.86 58.06 -3.60
CA ASN A 660 -16.12 58.79 -3.39
C ASN A 660 -16.14 59.62 -2.09
N ARG A 661 -15.00 59.83 -1.42
CA ARG A 661 -14.94 60.42 -0.07
C ARG A 661 -15.66 61.77 0.03
N GLU A 662 -15.36 62.70 -0.88
CA GLU A 662 -15.94 64.06 -0.87
C GLU A 662 -17.45 64.03 -1.11
N LEU A 663 -17.91 63.15 -2.02
CA LEU A 663 -19.33 62.97 -2.30
C LEU A 663 -20.06 62.33 -1.11
N LEU A 664 -19.44 61.33 -0.45
CA LEU A 664 -20.01 60.68 0.73
C LEU A 664 -20.06 61.63 1.94
N GLU A 665 -19.10 62.54 2.10
CA GLU A 665 -19.13 63.60 3.11
C GLU A 665 -20.26 64.60 2.82
N ALA A 666 -20.47 64.98 1.56
CA ALA A 666 -21.60 65.83 1.14
C ALA A 666 -22.96 65.12 1.33
N VAL A 667 -23.05 63.82 1.02
CA VAL A 667 -24.24 63.00 1.30
C VAL A 667 -24.48 62.90 2.80
N ALA A 668 -23.43 62.68 3.60
CA ALA A 668 -23.55 62.68 5.06
C ALA A 668 -24.06 64.04 5.57
N GLY A 669 -23.45 65.15 5.14
CA GLY A 669 -23.88 66.50 5.53
C GLY A 669 -25.32 66.83 5.16
N SER A 670 -25.71 66.58 3.91
CA SER A 670 -27.06 66.82 3.39
C SER A 670 -28.13 65.97 4.07
N MET A 671 -27.80 64.73 4.46
CA MET A 671 -28.73 63.88 5.21
C MET A 671 -28.94 64.30 6.66
N HIS A 672 -27.99 65.01 7.27
CA HIS A 672 -28.16 65.59 8.60
C HIS A 672 -28.89 66.95 8.55
N SER A 673 -28.71 67.73 7.48
CA SER A 673 -29.38 69.03 7.28
C SER A 673 -30.79 68.91 6.69
N GLY A 674 -31.13 67.77 6.06
CA GLY A 674 -32.43 67.54 5.42
C GLY A 674 -32.56 68.12 4.01
N ASP A 675 -31.45 68.53 3.39
CA ASP A 675 -31.43 69.09 2.04
C ASP A 675 -31.61 67.98 0.98
N ARG A 676 -32.84 67.86 0.48
CA ARG A 676 -33.21 66.81 -0.49
C ARG A 676 -32.54 67.00 -1.85
N ILE A 677 -32.36 68.25 -2.29
CA ILE A 677 -31.90 68.56 -3.65
C ILE A 677 -30.40 68.32 -3.77
N GLU A 678 -29.63 68.81 -2.78
CA GLU A 678 -28.19 68.58 -2.72
C GLU A 678 -27.87 67.08 -2.60
N ARG A 679 -28.61 66.36 -1.74
CA ARG A 679 -28.46 64.91 -1.57
C ARG A 679 -28.69 64.13 -2.87
N GLU A 680 -29.76 64.43 -3.60
CA GLU A 680 -30.08 63.72 -4.83
C GLU A 680 -29.04 64.01 -5.95
N ALA A 681 -28.54 65.24 -6.00
CA ALA A 681 -27.47 65.62 -6.92
C ALA A 681 -26.15 64.88 -6.61
N CYS A 682 -25.80 64.71 -5.32
CA CYS A 682 -24.61 63.96 -4.91
C CYS A 682 -24.77 62.45 -5.14
N LEU A 683 -25.94 61.87 -4.85
CA LEU A 683 -26.20 60.44 -5.06
C LEU A 683 -26.06 60.03 -6.54
N LYS A 684 -26.49 60.88 -7.46
CA LYS A 684 -26.34 60.67 -8.92
C LYS A 684 -24.89 60.75 -9.42
N GLN A 685 -23.97 61.33 -8.63
CA GLN A 685 -22.57 61.52 -8.98
C GLN A 685 -21.65 60.40 -8.45
N ILE A 686 -22.15 59.50 -7.61
CA ILE A 686 -21.37 58.35 -7.12
C ILE A 686 -21.09 57.40 -8.28
N VAL A 687 -19.82 57.06 -8.46
CA VAL A 687 -19.34 56.24 -9.57
C VAL A 687 -19.29 54.76 -9.17
N ASP A 688 -19.55 53.87 -10.13
CA ASP A 688 -19.43 52.40 -10.01
C ASP A 688 -20.27 51.74 -8.89
N LEU A 689 -21.41 52.35 -8.53
CA LEU A 689 -22.30 51.86 -7.46
C LEU A 689 -22.68 50.38 -7.62
N ASP A 690 -23.07 49.96 -8.82
CA ASP A 690 -23.50 48.57 -9.09
C ASP A 690 -22.33 47.58 -8.99
N THR A 691 -21.12 47.99 -9.38
CA THR A 691 -19.90 47.17 -9.23
C THR A 691 -19.53 47.00 -7.77
N ILE A 692 -19.64 48.06 -6.96
CA ILE A 692 -19.39 47.99 -5.51
C ILE A 692 -20.41 47.07 -4.82
N ILE A 693 -21.68 47.15 -5.21
CA ILE A 693 -22.73 46.23 -4.72
C ILE A 693 -22.37 44.79 -5.08
N GLY A 694 -21.88 44.54 -6.31
CA GLY A 694 -21.37 43.24 -6.74
C GLY A 694 -20.27 42.70 -5.82
N PHE A 695 -19.22 43.50 -5.55
CA PHE A 695 -18.14 43.11 -4.64
C PHE A 695 -18.65 42.82 -3.21
N CYS A 696 -19.63 43.59 -2.72
CA CYS A 696 -20.21 43.36 -1.41
C CYS A 696 -21.05 42.07 -1.35
N ILE A 697 -21.78 41.74 -2.43
CA ILE A 697 -22.51 40.47 -2.55
C ILE A 697 -21.54 39.30 -2.57
N GLU A 698 -20.47 39.36 -3.38
CA GLU A 698 -19.43 38.32 -3.47
C GLU A 698 -18.75 38.11 -2.10
N ALA A 699 -18.40 39.19 -1.39
CA ALA A 699 -17.82 39.10 -0.05
C ALA A 699 -18.81 38.46 0.94
N GLY A 700 -20.11 38.79 0.81
CA GLY A 700 -21.18 38.16 1.58
C GLY A 700 -21.35 36.66 1.29
N GLN A 701 -21.14 36.23 0.04
CA GLN A 701 -21.14 34.82 -0.33
C GLN A 701 -19.94 34.09 0.26
N ALA A 702 -18.73 34.68 0.21
CA ALA A 702 -17.54 34.12 0.84
C ALA A 702 -17.75 33.92 2.36
N LEU A 703 -18.32 34.91 3.06
CA LEU A 703 -18.70 34.81 4.48
C LEU A 703 -19.71 33.69 4.76
N ALA A 704 -20.69 33.51 3.86
CA ALA A 704 -21.67 32.45 4.00
C ALA A 704 -21.02 31.07 3.79
N PHE A 705 -20.09 30.94 2.83
CA PHE A 705 -19.39 29.69 2.57
C PHE A 705 -18.39 29.33 3.69
N ASP A 706 -17.64 30.29 4.22
CA ASP A 706 -16.75 30.07 5.38
C ASP A 706 -17.53 29.58 6.61
N LYS A 707 -18.72 30.16 6.87
CA LYS A 707 -19.58 29.68 7.96
C LYS A 707 -20.00 28.22 7.76
N LEU A 708 -20.40 27.84 6.56
CA LEU A 708 -20.77 26.44 6.27
C LEU A 708 -19.58 25.50 6.45
N LEU A 709 -18.38 25.93 6.03
CA LEU A 709 -17.15 25.18 6.22
C LEU A 709 -16.80 25.02 7.71
N ALA A 710 -16.96 26.08 8.50
CA ALA A 710 -16.74 26.04 9.95
C ALA A 710 -17.77 25.17 10.68
N GLU A 711 -19.05 25.20 10.26
CA GLU A 711 -20.10 24.31 10.78
C GLU A 711 -19.78 22.84 10.47
N ALA A 712 -19.35 22.54 9.24
CA ALA A 712 -18.91 21.20 8.85
C ALA A 712 -17.68 20.75 9.66
N ALA A 713 -16.69 21.63 9.82
CA ALA A 713 -15.48 21.33 10.58
C ALA A 713 -15.76 21.08 12.07
N GLY A 714 -16.66 21.87 12.67
CA GLY A 714 -17.13 21.67 14.03
C GLY A 714 -17.82 20.32 14.22
N ALA A 715 -18.72 19.95 13.31
CA ALA A 715 -19.44 18.67 13.37
C ALA A 715 -18.48 17.46 13.26
N VAL A 716 -17.50 17.51 12.34
CA VAL A 716 -16.50 16.45 12.19
C VAL A 716 -15.56 16.37 13.40
N LEU A 717 -15.19 17.51 14.00
CA LEU A 717 -14.37 17.54 15.21
C LEU A 717 -15.12 16.98 16.42
N GLU A 718 -16.41 17.28 16.55
CA GLU A 718 -17.27 16.72 17.61
C GLU A 718 -17.39 15.20 17.51
N GLU A 719 -17.52 14.67 16.29
CA GLU A 719 -17.57 13.23 16.02
C GLU A 719 -16.20 12.54 16.25
N GLY A 720 -15.12 13.10 15.67
CA GLY A 720 -13.80 12.47 15.64
C GLY A 720 -12.92 12.71 16.88
N ALA A 721 -13.09 13.84 17.57
CA ALA A 721 -12.33 14.21 18.75
C ALA A 721 -13.19 14.98 19.78
N PRO A 722 -14.22 14.33 20.38
CA PRO A 722 -15.22 14.99 21.22
C PRO A 722 -14.62 15.70 22.44
N LEU A 723 -13.52 15.19 23.01
CA LEU A 723 -12.84 15.82 24.14
C LEU A 723 -12.18 17.15 23.76
N ILE A 724 -11.62 17.24 22.55
CA ILE A 724 -11.02 18.49 22.04
C ILE A 724 -12.13 19.50 21.75
N TYR A 725 -13.21 19.06 21.09
CA TYR A 725 -14.38 19.91 20.83
C TYR A 725 -14.98 20.46 22.13
N SER A 726 -15.21 19.59 23.13
CA SER A 726 -15.75 19.98 24.44
C SER A 726 -14.83 20.95 25.18
N LEU A 727 -13.51 20.72 25.13
CA LEU A 727 -12.53 21.63 25.70
C LEU A 727 -12.62 23.02 25.05
N LEU A 728 -12.63 23.09 23.71
CA LEU A 728 -12.75 24.35 22.99
C LEU A 728 -14.07 25.06 23.32
N ALA A 729 -15.19 24.35 23.30
CA ALA A 729 -16.51 24.89 23.63
C ALA A 729 -16.60 25.39 25.08
N GLY A 730 -15.87 24.76 26.01
CA GLY A 730 -15.71 25.22 27.39
C GLY A 730 -14.83 26.47 27.48
N VAL A 731 -13.65 26.45 26.85
CA VAL A 731 -12.68 27.55 26.87
C VAL A 731 -13.27 28.83 26.28
N VAL A 732 -13.99 28.74 25.16
CA VAL A 732 -14.59 29.89 24.46
C VAL A 732 -15.49 30.73 25.37
N LYS A 733 -16.22 30.09 26.31
CA LYS A 733 -17.09 30.78 27.27
C LYS A 733 -16.32 31.61 28.31
N HIS A 734 -15.01 31.38 28.43
CA HIS A 734 -14.14 32.01 29.40
C HIS A 734 -13.03 32.86 28.74
N ILE A 735 -13.04 33.00 27.41
CA ILE A 735 -12.08 33.85 26.71
C ILE A 735 -12.35 35.31 27.11
N PRO A 736 -11.34 36.05 27.61
CA PRO A 736 -11.49 37.47 27.92
C PRO A 736 -11.83 38.28 26.66
N GLU A 737 -12.83 39.16 26.76
CA GLU A 737 -13.31 39.99 25.65
C GLU A 737 -12.70 41.40 25.74
N GLU A 738 -11.38 41.47 25.93
CA GLU A 738 -10.59 42.69 26.08
C GLU A 738 -10.22 43.29 24.70
N ILE A 739 -10.22 44.62 24.56
CA ILE A 739 -9.75 45.32 23.34
C ILE A 739 -8.60 46.26 23.74
N PRO A 740 -7.39 46.12 23.16
CA PRO A 740 -6.97 45.18 22.12
C PRO A 740 -6.69 43.78 22.67
N GLU A 741 -7.09 42.76 21.90
CA GLU A 741 -6.86 41.36 22.28
C GLU A 741 -5.37 41.01 22.25
N LYS A 742 -4.92 40.31 23.31
CA LYS A 742 -3.62 39.62 23.31
C LYS A 742 -3.56 38.62 22.17
N ARG A 743 -2.35 38.43 21.63
CA ARG A 743 -2.11 37.57 20.46
C ARG A 743 -2.61 36.14 20.68
N GLU A 744 -2.45 35.61 21.90
CA GLU A 744 -2.85 34.26 22.28
C GLU A 744 -4.38 34.10 22.33
N ILE A 745 -5.07 35.11 22.85
CA ILE A 745 -6.55 35.17 22.91
C ILE A 745 -7.13 35.19 21.50
N ARG A 746 -6.58 36.03 20.63
CA ARG A 746 -7.00 36.14 19.23
C ARG A 746 -6.87 34.82 18.49
N ARG A 747 -5.77 34.08 18.71
CA ARG A 747 -5.60 32.74 18.13
C ARG A 747 -6.64 31.76 18.63
N MET A 748 -6.88 31.73 19.93
CA MET A 748 -7.90 30.85 20.50
C MET A 748 -9.29 31.16 19.93
N ARG A 749 -9.61 32.45 19.74
CA ARG A 749 -10.83 32.89 19.08
C ARG A 749 -10.87 32.47 17.60
N GLY A 750 -9.77 32.61 16.87
CA GLY A 750 -9.66 32.15 15.48
C GLY A 750 -9.87 30.63 15.34
N VAL A 751 -9.30 29.83 16.24
CA VAL A 751 -9.52 28.38 16.29
C VAL A 751 -10.99 28.07 16.57
N ALA A 752 -11.59 28.73 17.56
CA ALA A 752 -13.00 28.57 17.87
C ALA A 752 -13.93 29.00 16.71
N ASN A 753 -13.53 30.03 15.97
CA ASN A 753 -14.27 30.53 14.83
C ASN A 753 -14.30 29.51 13.69
N GLY A 754 -13.17 28.85 13.43
CA GLY A 754 -13.04 27.83 12.39
C GLY A 754 -13.81 26.53 12.66
N VAL A 755 -14.41 26.38 13.83
CA VAL A 755 -15.28 25.23 14.19
C VAL A 755 -16.69 25.67 14.62
N ALA A 756 -17.09 26.88 14.23
CA ALA A 756 -18.41 27.47 14.50
C ALA A 756 -18.81 27.54 15.99
N LEU A 757 -17.83 27.67 16.89
CA LEU A 757 -18.06 27.89 18.33
C LEU A 757 -18.13 29.37 18.72
N ALA A 758 -17.70 30.28 17.83
CA ALA A 758 -17.76 31.72 18.04
C ALA A 758 -19.20 32.25 17.90
N GLY A 759 -19.57 33.21 18.76
CA GLY A 759 -20.92 33.81 18.74
C GLY A 759 -21.20 34.66 17.50
N ASP A 760 -20.23 35.47 17.05
CA ASP A 760 -20.33 36.31 15.85
C ASP A 760 -19.23 35.94 14.84
N HIS A 761 -19.49 34.87 14.08
CA HIS A 761 -18.48 34.27 13.19
C HIS A 761 -18.00 35.22 12.07
N ASP A 762 -18.94 35.90 11.41
CA ASP A 762 -18.64 36.72 10.23
C ASP A 762 -17.79 37.94 10.59
N SER A 763 -18.15 38.64 11.67
CA SER A 763 -17.44 39.84 12.11
C SER A 763 -16.01 39.53 12.57
N GLU A 764 -15.82 38.41 13.28
CA GLU A 764 -14.49 37.94 13.70
C GLU A 764 -13.61 37.54 12.52
N TRP A 765 -14.19 36.90 11.49
CA TRP A 765 -13.46 36.55 10.28
C TRP A 765 -13.04 37.79 9.48
N VAL A 766 -13.95 38.75 9.26
CA VAL A 766 -13.64 40.04 8.60
C VAL A 766 -12.60 40.84 9.40
N ARG A 767 -12.74 40.88 10.73
CA ARG A 767 -11.76 41.51 11.62
C ARG A 767 -10.37 40.92 11.39
N SER A 768 -10.24 39.59 11.38
CA SER A 768 -8.96 38.90 11.12
C SER A 768 -8.36 39.33 9.78
N ILE A 769 -9.15 39.37 8.72
CA ILE A 769 -8.70 39.77 7.37
C ILE A 769 -8.20 41.22 7.36
N LEU A 770 -8.99 42.16 7.91
CA LEU A 770 -8.65 43.58 7.94
C LEU A 770 -7.38 43.86 8.77
N GLU A 771 -7.17 43.11 9.85
CA GLU A 771 -5.94 43.20 10.65
C GLU A 771 -4.72 42.71 9.85
N GLU A 772 -4.83 41.60 9.10
CA GLU A 772 -3.75 41.03 8.30
C GLU A 772 -3.34 41.91 7.12
N VAL A 773 -4.31 42.47 6.39
CA VAL A 773 -4.03 43.33 5.22
C VAL A 773 -3.79 44.80 5.56
N GLY A 774 -3.93 45.19 6.84
CA GLY A 774 -3.79 46.57 7.26
C GLY A 774 -4.95 47.49 6.85
N GLY A 775 -6.13 46.93 6.55
CA GLY A 775 -7.36 47.65 6.19
C GLY A 775 -7.95 48.45 7.37
N ALA A 776 -8.98 49.28 7.13
CA ALA A 776 -9.57 50.16 8.16
C ALA A 776 -8.56 51.12 8.84
N ASN A 777 -7.59 51.65 8.08
CA ASN A 777 -6.54 52.54 8.58
C ASN A 777 -6.82 54.04 8.37
N ASP A 778 -7.85 54.36 7.59
CA ASP A 778 -8.14 55.71 7.13
C ASP A 778 -9.51 56.20 7.64
N GLY A 779 -9.66 57.52 7.79
CA GLY A 779 -10.91 58.14 8.22
C GLY A 779 -12.08 57.88 7.28
N SER A 780 -11.82 57.53 6.01
CA SER A 780 -12.85 57.17 5.04
C SER A 780 -13.74 56.00 5.47
N TRP A 781 -13.26 55.10 6.34
CA TRP A 781 -14.04 53.98 6.87
C TRP A 781 -15.21 54.41 7.76
N SER A 782 -15.17 55.61 8.36
CA SER A 782 -16.33 56.15 9.09
C SER A 782 -17.51 56.49 8.16
N LEU A 783 -17.27 56.58 6.85
CA LEU A 783 -18.28 56.86 5.83
C LEU A 783 -18.99 55.58 5.33
N LEU A 784 -18.59 54.41 5.80
CA LEU A 784 -19.11 53.10 5.37
C LEU A 784 -20.66 52.99 5.52
N PRO A 785 -21.31 53.46 6.62
CA PRO A 785 -22.78 53.45 6.72
C PRO A 785 -23.47 54.29 5.65
N TYR A 786 -22.84 55.38 5.20
CA TYR A 786 -23.38 56.27 4.18
C TYR A 786 -23.22 55.66 2.79
N LEU A 787 -22.06 55.07 2.49
CA LEU A 787 -21.85 54.31 1.25
C LEU A 787 -22.90 53.21 1.12
N PHE A 788 -23.09 52.40 2.17
CA PHE A 788 -24.10 51.34 2.15
C PHE A 788 -25.53 51.88 2.06
N ALA A 789 -25.82 53.04 2.65
CA ALA A 789 -27.13 53.67 2.48
C ALA A 789 -27.39 54.07 1.01
N THR A 790 -26.35 54.48 0.27
CA THR A 790 -26.47 54.83 -1.15
C THR A 790 -26.85 53.64 -2.04
N PHE A 791 -26.61 52.39 -1.61
CA PHE A 791 -27.00 51.21 -2.37
C PHE A 791 -28.52 51.13 -2.62
N MET A 792 -29.32 51.80 -1.79
CA MET A 792 -30.78 51.87 -1.94
C MET A 792 -31.23 52.62 -3.20
N THR A 793 -30.33 53.34 -3.89
CA THR A 793 -30.64 54.01 -5.17
C THR A 793 -30.35 53.13 -6.40
N SER A 794 -29.75 51.95 -6.23
CA SER A 794 -29.39 51.08 -7.35
C SER A 794 -30.63 50.44 -8.00
N ASN A 795 -30.54 50.13 -9.30
CA ASN A 795 -31.58 49.41 -10.02
C ASN A 795 -31.63 47.91 -9.68
N ILE A 796 -30.69 47.40 -8.88
CA ILE A 796 -30.64 45.98 -8.48
C ILE A 796 -31.94 45.54 -7.77
N TRP A 797 -32.59 46.44 -7.03
CA TRP A 797 -33.84 46.19 -6.31
C TRP A 797 -35.05 45.97 -7.23
N ASN A 798 -34.99 46.40 -8.50
CA ASN A 798 -36.10 46.24 -9.43
C ASN A 798 -36.25 44.79 -9.92
N THR A 799 -35.19 44.00 -9.85
CA THR A 799 -35.14 42.60 -10.32
C THR A 799 -35.06 41.58 -9.18
N THR A 800 -35.06 42.04 -7.92
CA THR A 800 -35.04 41.17 -6.73
C THR A 800 -36.37 40.45 -6.52
N GLY A 801 -36.33 39.12 -6.48
CA GLY A 801 -37.44 38.28 -6.07
C GLY A 801 -37.02 37.39 -4.90
N PHE A 802 -37.78 37.42 -3.80
CA PHE A 802 -37.58 36.51 -2.67
C PHE A 802 -38.20 35.15 -3.00
N ASN A 803 -37.41 34.09 -2.85
CA ASN A 803 -37.88 32.72 -3.01
C ASN A 803 -38.03 32.08 -1.62
N VAL A 804 -39.26 31.68 -1.30
CA VAL A 804 -39.62 31.08 0.00
C VAL A 804 -38.92 29.75 0.21
N ASP A 805 -38.73 28.95 -0.85
CA ASP A 805 -38.12 27.63 -0.76
C ASP A 805 -36.63 27.71 -0.42
N THR A 806 -35.92 28.70 -1.00
CA THR A 806 -34.50 28.91 -0.71
C THR A 806 -34.25 29.75 0.54
N GLY A 807 -35.25 30.52 0.97
CA GLY A 807 -35.15 31.53 2.02
C GLY A 807 -34.21 32.69 1.66
N GLY A 808 -34.01 32.94 0.36
CA GLY A 808 -33.09 33.94 -0.16
C GLY A 808 -33.61 34.60 -1.44
N PHE A 809 -32.87 35.59 -1.93
CA PHE A 809 -33.19 36.30 -3.16
C PHE A 809 -32.48 35.70 -4.38
N ASN A 810 -33.11 35.83 -5.54
CA ASN A 810 -32.61 35.36 -6.84
C ASN A 810 -31.27 35.97 -7.31
N ASN A 811 -30.79 37.02 -6.65
CA ASN A 811 -29.54 37.73 -6.97
C ASN A 811 -28.58 37.83 -5.77
N ASN A 812 -28.74 36.98 -4.74
CA ASN A 812 -27.92 36.97 -3.53
C ASN A 812 -27.91 38.28 -2.70
N ILE A 813 -28.90 39.16 -2.83
CA ILE A 813 -28.90 40.42 -2.07
C ILE A 813 -29.05 40.21 -0.54
N HIS A 814 -29.47 39.02 -0.08
CA HIS A 814 -29.36 38.65 1.35
C HIS A 814 -27.91 38.51 1.82
N CYS A 815 -26.97 38.15 0.93
CA CYS A 815 -25.54 38.14 1.21
C CYS A 815 -24.97 39.57 1.34
N LEU A 816 -25.55 40.56 0.64
CA LEU A 816 -25.20 41.98 0.84
C LEU A 816 -25.44 42.40 2.29
N ALA A 817 -26.59 42.06 2.86
CA ALA A 817 -26.90 42.37 4.26
C ALA A 817 -25.88 41.72 5.23
N ARG A 818 -25.48 40.48 4.94
CA ARG A 818 -24.44 39.77 5.70
C ARG A 818 -23.10 40.50 5.65
N CYS A 819 -22.68 40.91 4.45
CA CYS A 819 -21.46 41.68 4.23
C CYS A 819 -21.50 43.03 4.97
N ILE A 820 -22.59 43.79 4.82
CA ILE A 820 -22.76 45.09 5.49
C ILE A 820 -22.56 44.97 7.00
N ASN A 821 -23.20 43.97 7.63
CA ASN A 821 -23.09 43.74 9.06
C ASN A 821 -21.64 43.38 9.46
N ALA A 822 -21.05 42.40 8.78
CA ALA A 822 -19.71 41.90 9.10
C ALA A 822 -18.60 42.94 8.86
N VAL A 823 -18.69 43.73 7.78
CA VAL A 823 -17.69 44.74 7.44
C VAL A 823 -17.78 45.96 8.36
N ILE A 824 -18.99 46.42 8.73
CA ILE A 824 -19.11 47.49 9.74
C ILE A 824 -18.59 47.00 11.09
N ALA A 825 -19.00 45.82 11.55
CA ALA A 825 -18.52 45.29 12.82
C ALA A 825 -17.00 45.08 12.82
N GLY A 826 -16.46 44.38 11.82
CA GLY A 826 -15.03 44.08 11.69
C GLY A 826 -14.18 45.34 11.59
N SER A 827 -14.57 46.32 10.77
CA SER A 827 -13.81 47.58 10.62
C SER A 827 -13.80 48.43 11.89
N GLU A 828 -14.92 48.49 12.62
CA GLU A 828 -15.02 49.20 13.90
C GLU A 828 -14.16 48.55 14.99
N TYR A 829 -14.12 47.22 15.04
CA TYR A 829 -13.22 46.49 15.93
C TYR A 829 -11.73 46.79 15.65
N VAL A 830 -11.33 46.83 14.38
CA VAL A 830 -9.96 47.16 13.97
C VAL A 830 -9.62 48.62 14.29
N ARG A 831 -10.54 49.55 14.00
CA ARG A 831 -10.37 50.99 14.27
C ARG A 831 -10.13 51.26 15.75
N LEU A 832 -10.97 50.71 16.62
CA LEU A 832 -10.88 50.92 18.07
C LEU A 832 -9.62 50.27 18.68
N ALA A 833 -9.24 49.08 18.21
CA ALA A 833 -8.00 48.45 18.63
C ALA A 833 -6.76 49.31 18.29
N ARG A 834 -6.77 49.97 17.13
CA ARG A 834 -5.69 50.87 16.70
C ARG A 834 -5.70 52.21 17.42
N GLU A 835 -6.87 52.81 17.64
CA GLU A 835 -6.99 54.04 18.44
C GLU A 835 -6.44 53.84 19.85
N HIS A 836 -6.71 52.70 20.48
CA HIS A 836 -6.12 52.35 21.77
C HIS A 836 -4.59 52.22 21.69
N HIS A 837 -4.07 51.53 20.68
CA HIS A 837 -2.62 51.42 20.48
C HIS A 837 -1.96 52.81 20.28
N GLN A 838 -2.61 53.70 19.54
CA GLN A 838 -2.14 55.07 19.33
C GLN A 838 -2.21 55.92 20.60
N ARG A 839 -3.27 55.78 21.41
CA ARG A 839 -3.38 56.42 22.74
C ARG A 839 -2.29 55.94 23.70
N GLN A 840 -1.94 54.66 23.68
CA GLN A 840 -0.83 54.11 24.48
C GLN A 840 0.53 54.65 24.03
N LEU A 841 0.78 54.75 22.72
CA LEU A 841 2.02 55.34 22.18
C LEU A 841 2.17 56.83 22.55
N LEU A 842 1.06 57.58 22.59
CA LEU A 842 1.03 58.99 23.01
C LEU A 842 1.17 59.16 24.54
N SER A 843 0.83 58.14 25.33
CA SER A 843 0.84 58.16 26.80
C SER A 843 2.19 57.82 27.45
N ASN A 844 3.27 57.62 26.68
CA ASN A 844 4.61 57.27 27.17
C ASN A 844 5.34 58.36 28.02
N GLY A 845 4.61 59.33 28.58
CA GLY A 845 5.13 60.38 29.46
C GLY A 845 4.87 60.20 30.96
N HIS A 846 4.12 59.19 31.41
CA HIS A 846 3.92 58.93 32.84
C HIS A 846 3.93 57.43 33.16
N VAL A 847 5.04 56.96 33.71
CA VAL A 847 5.18 55.65 34.33
C VAL A 847 4.46 55.71 35.68
N GLY A 848 3.24 55.18 35.73
CA GLY A 848 2.50 55.04 36.98
C GLY A 848 1.18 54.29 36.80
N ASN A 849 1.20 52.99 37.10
CA ASN A 849 0.04 52.11 37.31
C ASN A 849 -1.07 52.15 36.25
N ALA A 850 -0.92 51.36 35.19
CA ALA A 850 -2.00 51.07 34.23
C ALA A 850 -2.24 49.55 34.10
N ASP A 851 -2.61 48.90 35.22
CA ASP A 851 -3.15 47.53 35.24
C ASP A 851 -4.70 47.52 35.38
N SER A 852 -5.35 48.67 35.27
CA SER A 852 -6.82 48.72 35.14
C SER A 852 -7.20 48.61 33.67
N LEU A 853 -7.43 47.37 33.23
CA LEU A 853 -8.20 47.04 32.03
C LEU A 853 -9.52 47.82 32.07
N ASP A 854 -9.81 48.61 31.03
CA ASP A 854 -11.00 49.46 30.98
C ASP A 854 -12.15 48.71 30.29
N PRO A 855 -13.11 48.10 31.03
CA PRO A 855 -14.26 47.39 30.45
C PRO A 855 -15.15 48.29 29.57
N ASP A 856 -15.00 49.62 29.64
CA ASP A 856 -15.75 50.58 28.85
C ASP A 856 -15.46 50.52 27.34
N MET A 857 -14.30 49.99 26.91
CA MET A 857 -13.91 50.02 25.50
C MET A 857 -14.68 49.03 24.61
N ARG A 858 -15.09 47.87 25.15
CA ARG A 858 -15.96 46.95 24.39
C ARG A 858 -17.39 47.44 24.33
N VAL A 859 -17.91 47.97 25.44
CA VAL A 859 -19.22 48.65 25.43
C VAL A 859 -19.21 49.80 24.42
N SER A 860 -18.09 50.53 24.33
CA SER A 860 -17.86 51.54 23.30
C SER A 860 -17.82 50.96 21.87
N ALA A 861 -17.20 49.78 21.66
CA ALA A 861 -17.19 49.11 20.36
C ALA A 861 -18.57 48.67 19.91
N GLU A 862 -19.30 47.99 20.79
CA GLU A 862 -20.68 47.58 20.51
C GLU A 862 -21.61 48.78 20.33
N ALA A 863 -21.43 49.85 21.10
CA ALA A 863 -22.17 51.09 20.93
C ALA A 863 -21.85 51.77 19.58
N SER A 864 -20.58 51.77 19.17
CA SER A 864 -20.15 52.31 17.88
C SER A 864 -20.72 51.51 16.71
N ILE A 865 -20.66 50.18 16.77
CA ILE A 865 -21.26 49.28 15.77
C ILE A 865 -22.78 49.49 15.70
N LYS A 866 -23.47 49.54 16.86
CA LYS A 866 -24.91 49.83 16.91
C LYS A 866 -25.24 51.20 16.34
N SER A 867 -24.43 52.22 16.62
CA SER A 867 -24.59 53.56 16.06
C SER A 867 -24.40 53.57 14.54
N ALA A 868 -23.35 52.92 14.03
CA ALA A 868 -23.09 52.78 12.60
C ALA A 868 -24.23 52.05 11.88
N MET A 869 -24.73 50.96 12.45
CA MET A 869 -25.92 50.24 11.95
C MET A 869 -27.18 51.12 11.97
N GLN A 870 -27.41 51.86 13.05
CA GLN A 870 -28.54 52.79 13.15
C GLN A 870 -28.46 53.90 12.09
N LEU A 871 -27.27 54.45 11.85
CA LEU A 871 -27.05 55.44 10.79
C LEU A 871 -27.39 54.83 9.43
N PHE A 872 -26.84 53.66 9.10
CA PHE A 872 -27.17 52.94 7.88
C PHE A 872 -28.69 52.76 7.72
N ILE A 873 -29.37 52.15 8.70
CA ILE A 873 -30.82 51.90 8.63
C ILE A 873 -31.62 53.19 8.49
N LYS A 874 -31.33 54.21 9.30
CA LYS A 874 -32.04 55.50 9.28
C LYS A 874 -31.93 56.16 7.90
N PHE A 875 -30.74 56.14 7.32
CA PHE A 875 -30.49 56.81 6.05
C PHE A 875 -30.98 56.01 4.84
N SER A 876 -30.84 54.69 4.86
CA SER A 876 -31.48 53.81 3.89
C SER A 876 -32.99 54.03 3.87
N ALA A 877 -33.64 54.07 5.04
CA ALA A 877 -35.07 54.35 5.13
C ALA A 877 -35.44 55.73 4.58
N GLY A 878 -34.62 56.75 4.87
CA GLY A 878 -34.81 58.09 4.32
C GLY A 878 -34.75 58.13 2.79
N ILE A 879 -33.74 57.49 2.19
CA ILE A 879 -33.58 57.41 0.73
C ILE A 879 -34.75 56.67 0.07
N VAL A 880 -35.18 55.54 0.65
CA VAL A 880 -36.28 54.72 0.11
C VAL A 880 -37.63 55.44 0.23
N LEU A 881 -37.91 56.10 1.37
CA LEU A 881 -39.15 56.86 1.54
C LEU A 881 -39.26 58.03 0.56
N ASP A 882 -38.12 58.65 0.24
CA ASP A 882 -38.09 59.76 -0.70
C ASP A 882 -38.29 59.32 -2.16
N SER A 883 -37.72 58.17 -2.56
CA SER A 883 -37.96 57.60 -3.90
C SER A 883 -39.41 57.09 -4.06
N LEU A 884 -40.01 56.53 -3.02
CA LEU A 884 -41.44 56.15 -3.00
C LEU A 884 -42.37 57.37 -3.16
N HIS A 885 -41.99 58.53 -2.63
CA HIS A 885 -42.78 59.75 -2.75
C HIS A 885 -42.73 60.36 -4.17
N GLU A 886 -41.66 60.14 -4.92
CA GLU A 886 -41.55 60.52 -6.33
C GLU A 886 -42.30 59.56 -7.26
N SER A 887 -42.29 58.26 -7.00
CA SER A 887 -43.03 57.26 -7.81
C SER A 887 -44.56 57.35 -7.72
N ASN A 888 -45.08 58.02 -6.68
CA ASN A 888 -46.52 58.28 -6.46
C ASN A 888 -46.97 59.68 -6.93
N ARG A 889 -46.07 60.47 -7.53
CA ARG A 889 -46.38 61.70 -8.27
C ARG A 889 -46.34 61.42 -9.77
#